data_AF-A0A815L9M5-F1
#
_entry.id   AF-A0A815L9M5-F1
#
_cell.length_a   1.000
_cell.length_b   1.000
_cell.length_c   1.000
_cell.angle_alpha   90.00
_cell.angle_beta   90.00
_cell.angle_gamma   90.00
#
_symmetry.space_group_name_H-M   'P 1'
#
loop_
_entity.id
_entity.type
_entity.pdbx_description
1 polymer ?
#
loop_
_entity_poly.entity_id
_entity_poly.type
_entity_poly.pdbx_seq_one_letter_code
_entity_poly.pdbx_strand_id
1 'polypeptide(L)'
;MSTDQVHRIKSSRVVLLHEDVEEAEKLRRILITAEIFTDADQCFDFITDIDEEITLIISDVRFLPFLLNIHQVNSIYILNENQLDFKQSPKVKGVYNNITLIINAFTQASHATDNISFIDLTNQNLNELDPLFMYTQILKEILLTIKFDEKHKSEFIKYCRELYFDNKSQLNHIQIFEEKYCSDKSIWWYTYQDFLYTMLNKGLRLMEVDVVIKMGFFLQDLHTQITALHSEQYGGDKKSRSFRVFRGQSLSYENFDKLRKIQGGLLSFNNFLSTSSARSVSFAFAESNLENRDVISIFFEIRVNPSVSSTPFANIKKSSAHQIESEILFSMHSVFRIEEIKQINGNDRFWKVNLTLTNDDDVQLRLLTESIQKRIIGSKGWDRLGQLMLRIGQFNKAKEIYNILIKESTNDREEAYFSHMIGLSMCGNGDYDQAFDFYKRSIQLNQSIPAERNVNLANSLSSLSLVYDEIDEHSKAISYYERALQVLQENLPENHLDLASSYNNIAGIYRNLGEYSIAFSYYEKAMEIQHKILLENHPDLMALRYYKKSTENLRENAIGNLYSEIQDYSQSLLFHEKASKILPENHRLSADNHNNIGNSYINMGQYSKALESFQKALNILQKTTSPNRSHIADTYDNIAHPKFATSFNHIGSLYSKLGNYPLALSYFEKALAIRHETFPYNHPDTATIYNNLAESFCNMCEYEKAISYYEKSLEIFRRTLPDGHAKFGLIYNNIGGVYNKMTEYSKALSFYKQALQIYQNAFPENHPTLAISYNNVGLGYANIGQFSEALDFHHKAVQIKLSSNDSSVATSYNNIAFVYHRIHKYEKALEFFKKALEIQQETLPSGHPHLATCLCNIGLVFSHIGDYCESLTYYEKSLQIREKCLAKSDPALAATYNGVATCYEAMNEYSKAIRFYERAQDSAQCSSPTNHSFLQNIRKKIQLLKTKL
;
A
#
# COMPACT_ATOMS: atom_id res chain seq x y z
N MET A 1 35.72 44.41 15.83
CA MET A 1 34.93 43.16 15.90
C MET A 1 33.82 43.29 14.87
N SER A 2 34.14 42.87 13.65
CA SER A 2 33.34 43.03 12.43
C SER A 2 32.56 41.77 12.10
N THR A 3 31.57 41.96 11.24
CA THR A 3 30.61 41.07 10.57
C THR A 3 31.11 39.73 9.98
N ASP A 4 32.34 39.29 10.27
CA ASP A 4 32.97 38.14 9.60
C ASP A 4 32.69 36.77 10.24
N GLN A 5 32.26 36.70 11.50
CA GLN A 5 32.05 35.40 12.16
C GLN A 5 30.78 34.66 11.75
N VAL A 6 29.77 35.37 11.21
CA VAL A 6 28.55 34.74 10.68
C VAL A 6 28.76 34.22 9.25
N HIS A 7 29.73 34.77 8.50
CA HIS A 7 30.01 34.36 7.13
C HIS A 7 30.79 33.05 7.01
N ARG A 8 31.60 32.64 8.00
CA ARG A 8 32.41 31.41 7.91
C ARG A 8 31.62 30.10 7.95
N ILE A 9 30.37 30.10 8.41
CA ILE A 9 29.59 28.86 8.46
C ILE A 9 29.03 28.50 7.07
N LYS A 10 28.84 29.48 6.17
CA LYS A 10 28.24 29.28 4.83
C LYS A 10 29.21 28.88 3.71
N SER A 11 30.53 28.90 3.93
CA SER A 11 31.56 28.57 2.91
C SER A 11 32.27 27.23 3.19
N SER A 12 31.55 26.24 3.68
CA SER A 12 32.13 24.99 4.15
C SER A 12 31.99 23.85 3.13
N ARG A 13 33.11 23.26 2.70
CA ARG A 13 33.13 22.06 1.83
C ARG A 13 33.08 20.76 2.64
N VAL A 14 32.46 19.74 2.06
CA VAL A 14 32.33 18.38 2.62
C VAL A 14 33.15 17.40 1.78
N VAL A 15 34.03 16.64 2.42
CA VAL A 15 34.85 15.62 1.75
C VAL A 15 34.52 14.25 2.34
N LEU A 16 34.26 13.26 1.49
CA LEU A 16 33.87 11.91 1.88
C LEU A 16 34.97 10.93 1.48
N LEU A 17 35.50 10.19 2.46
CA LEU A 17 36.43 9.09 2.25
C LEU A 17 35.73 7.78 2.66
N HIS A 18 35.08 7.11 1.71
CA HIS A 18 34.20 5.97 1.98
C HIS A 18 34.42 4.85 0.95
N GLU A 19 34.58 3.61 1.41
CA GLU A 19 34.80 2.43 0.55
C GLU A 19 33.51 1.98 -0.16
N ASP A 20 32.34 2.26 0.43
CA ASP A 20 31.03 1.89 -0.15
C ASP A 20 30.45 3.03 -1.01
N VAL A 21 30.43 2.82 -2.32
CA VAL A 21 30.04 3.82 -3.33
C VAL A 21 28.54 4.12 -3.30
N GLU A 22 27.70 3.16 -2.91
CA GLU A 22 26.24 3.30 -2.99
C GLU A 22 25.67 4.19 -1.87
N GLU A 23 26.20 4.08 -0.65
CA GLU A 23 25.85 4.95 0.48
C GLU A 23 26.43 6.36 0.33
N ALA A 24 27.62 6.48 -0.27
CA ALA A 24 28.23 7.78 -0.57
C ALA A 24 27.47 8.54 -1.67
N GLU A 25 26.93 7.85 -2.68
CA GLU A 25 26.05 8.47 -3.68
C GLU A 25 24.72 8.96 -3.09
N LYS A 26 24.14 8.25 -2.10
CA LYS A 26 22.95 8.72 -1.38
C LYS A 26 23.22 10.02 -0.63
N LEU A 27 24.39 10.16 -0.01
CA LEU A 27 24.86 11.40 0.62
C LEU A 27 25.04 12.55 -0.38
N ARG A 28 25.63 12.28 -1.55
CA ARG A 28 25.85 13.29 -2.60
C ARG A 28 24.54 13.79 -3.24
N ARG A 29 23.49 12.97 -3.24
CA ARG A 29 22.14 13.39 -3.65
C ARG A 29 21.49 14.40 -2.70
N ILE A 30 21.99 14.48 -1.46
CA ILE A 30 21.44 15.33 -0.39
C ILE A 30 22.33 16.57 -0.15
N LEU A 31 23.64 16.47 -0.43
CA LEU A 31 24.63 17.54 -0.19
C LEU A 31 25.24 18.04 -1.50
N ILE A 32 25.06 19.33 -1.79
CA ILE A 32 25.41 19.93 -3.09
C ILE A 32 26.92 20.25 -3.24
N THR A 33 27.71 20.20 -2.15
CA THR A 33 29.16 20.49 -2.12
C THR A 33 30.01 19.32 -1.62
N ALA A 34 29.59 18.08 -1.89
CA ALA A 34 30.31 16.87 -1.46
C ALA A 34 31.21 16.27 -2.56
N GLU A 35 32.50 16.15 -2.27
CA GLU A 35 33.47 15.41 -3.09
C GLU A 35 33.78 14.05 -2.47
N ILE A 36 33.76 12.99 -3.29
CA ILE A 36 33.97 11.61 -2.86
C ILE A 36 35.31 11.12 -3.39
N PHE A 37 36.13 10.59 -2.49
CA PHE A 37 37.39 9.93 -2.84
C PHE A 37 37.35 8.48 -2.38
N THR A 38 37.65 7.57 -3.30
CA THR A 38 37.85 6.15 -3.01
C THR A 38 39.31 5.83 -2.69
N ASP A 39 40.22 6.78 -2.94
CA ASP A 39 41.65 6.68 -2.70
C ASP A 39 42.08 7.79 -1.73
N ALA A 40 42.78 7.40 -0.67
CA ALA A 40 43.14 8.31 0.40
C ALA A 40 44.20 9.33 -0.03
N ASP A 41 45.17 8.93 -0.85
CA ASP A 41 46.26 9.81 -1.29
C ASP A 41 45.72 10.92 -2.19
N GLN A 42 44.79 10.59 -3.11
CA GLN A 42 44.09 11.60 -3.92
C GLN A 42 43.26 12.58 -3.08
N CYS A 43 42.62 12.08 -2.01
CA CYS A 43 41.90 12.91 -1.07
C CYS A 43 42.84 13.85 -0.32
N PHE A 44 44.00 13.35 0.12
CA PHE A 44 45.02 14.16 0.79
C PHE A 44 45.54 15.26 -0.12
N ASP A 45 45.96 14.93 -1.35
CA ASP A 45 46.46 15.90 -2.32
C ASP A 45 45.41 16.99 -2.59
N PHE A 46 44.15 16.60 -2.80
CA PHE A 46 43.04 17.53 -2.99
C PHE A 46 42.83 18.46 -1.79
N ILE A 47 42.88 17.92 -0.57
CA ILE A 47 42.70 18.70 0.66
C ILE A 47 43.86 19.68 0.88
N THR A 48 45.09 19.29 0.53
CA THR A 48 46.27 20.14 0.67
C THR A 48 46.39 21.22 -0.40
N ASP A 49 45.83 21.00 -1.59
CA ASP A 49 45.89 21.92 -2.72
C ASP A 49 44.78 22.99 -2.74
N ILE A 50 43.81 22.91 -1.82
CA ILE A 50 42.74 23.90 -1.71
C ILE A 50 43.00 24.93 -0.60
N ASP A 51 42.65 26.19 -0.88
CA ASP A 51 42.77 27.32 0.06
C ASP A 51 41.51 27.52 0.94
N GLU A 52 40.48 26.67 0.80
CA GLU A 52 39.19 26.78 1.52
C GLU A 52 39.17 25.94 2.83
N GLU A 53 38.46 26.40 3.87
CA GLU A 53 38.26 25.63 5.12
C GLU A 53 37.27 24.45 4.91
N ILE A 54 37.75 23.22 5.12
CA ILE A 54 36.95 22.00 5.10
C ILE A 54 36.31 21.79 6.47
N THR A 55 34.98 21.68 6.50
CA THR A 55 34.24 21.55 7.76
C THR A 55 33.83 20.11 8.06
N LEU A 56 33.86 19.21 7.08
CA LEU A 56 33.39 17.85 7.28
C LEU A 56 34.23 16.86 6.50
N ILE A 57 34.87 15.94 7.22
CA ILE A 57 35.41 14.71 6.64
C ILE A 57 34.70 13.53 7.30
N ILE A 58 34.08 12.68 6.46
CA ILE A 58 33.55 11.38 6.90
C ILE A 58 34.58 10.32 6.52
N SER A 59 35.17 9.68 7.51
CA SER A 59 36.24 8.71 7.35
C SER A 59 36.18 7.63 8.42
N ASP A 60 36.69 6.44 8.09
CA ASP A 60 37.02 5.41 9.06
C ASP A 60 38.12 5.90 10.03
N VAL A 61 38.05 5.40 11.26
CA VAL A 61 38.94 5.57 12.42
C VAL A 61 40.42 5.55 12.05
N ARG A 62 40.78 4.66 11.13
CA ARG A 62 42.18 4.36 10.73
C ARG A 62 42.90 5.55 10.10
N PHE A 63 42.18 6.46 9.44
CA PHE A 63 42.76 7.59 8.70
C PHE A 63 42.78 8.92 9.47
N LEU A 64 42.09 8.97 10.61
CA LEU A 64 41.99 10.17 11.44
C LEU A 64 43.35 10.78 11.86
N PRO A 65 44.39 10.00 12.23
CA PRO A 65 45.67 10.57 12.67
C PRO A 65 46.34 11.48 11.63
N PHE A 66 46.14 11.19 10.34
CA PHE A 66 46.70 11.96 9.24
C PHE A 66 45.93 13.26 8.99
N LEU A 67 44.60 13.20 9.05
CA LEU A 67 43.70 14.34 8.82
C LEU A 67 43.77 15.41 9.93
N LEU A 68 44.07 15.00 11.16
CA LEU A 68 44.15 15.93 12.30
C LEU A 68 45.26 16.99 12.13
N ASN A 69 46.30 16.67 11.36
CA ASN A 69 47.46 17.54 11.14
C ASN A 69 47.27 18.57 10.02
N ILE A 70 46.13 18.55 9.33
CA ILE A 70 45.83 19.49 8.25
C ILE A 70 45.09 20.71 8.81
N HIS A 71 45.58 21.91 8.48
CA HIS A 71 45.08 23.17 9.05
C HIS A 71 43.73 23.60 8.48
N GLN A 72 43.46 23.27 7.21
CA GLN A 72 42.20 23.55 6.51
C GLN A 72 41.02 22.74 7.08
N VAL A 73 41.28 21.66 7.83
CA VAL A 73 40.22 20.80 8.41
C VAL A 73 39.77 21.36 9.76
N ASN A 74 38.53 21.86 9.80
CA ASN A 74 37.91 22.47 10.96
C ASN A 74 37.09 21.47 11.79
N SER A 75 36.45 20.48 11.17
CA SER A 75 35.66 19.47 11.88
C SER A 75 35.64 18.11 11.16
N ILE A 76 35.56 17.03 11.94
CA ILE A 76 35.61 15.64 11.50
C ILE A 76 34.48 14.86 12.17
N TYR A 77 33.76 14.07 11.38
CA TYR A 77 32.66 13.21 11.86
C TYR A 77 32.96 11.80 11.41
N ILE A 78 32.87 10.85 12.34
CA ILE A 78 33.33 9.48 12.08
C ILE A 78 32.10 8.58 11.92
N LEU A 79 32.04 7.83 10.83
CA LEU A 79 31.10 6.73 10.67
C LEU A 79 31.81 5.44 11.13
N ASN A 80 31.33 4.81 12.20
CA ASN A 80 31.94 3.61 12.77
C ASN A 80 30.87 2.65 13.32
N GLU A 81 30.83 1.43 12.78
CA GLU A 81 29.88 0.39 13.19
C GLU A 81 30.25 -0.27 14.53
N ASN A 82 31.52 -0.21 14.94
CA ASN A 82 32.06 -1.04 16.01
C ASN A 82 32.23 -0.33 17.37
N GLN A 83 31.69 0.88 17.55
CA GLN A 83 31.75 1.70 18.78
C GLN A 83 33.00 1.44 19.65
N LEU A 84 34.18 1.72 19.09
CA LEU A 84 35.43 1.71 19.86
C LEU A 84 35.60 3.04 20.60
N ASP A 85 36.15 2.95 21.82
CA ASP A 85 36.34 4.06 22.74
C ASP A 85 37.36 5.07 22.17
N PHE A 86 36.87 6.22 21.72
CA PHE A 86 37.68 7.23 21.05
C PHE A 86 38.18 8.29 22.02
N LYS A 87 39.50 8.53 22.05
CA LYS A 87 40.06 9.67 22.76
C LYS A 87 39.67 10.98 22.04
N GLN A 88 38.87 11.80 22.71
CA GLN A 88 38.30 13.06 22.22
C GLN A 88 39.39 14.01 21.69
N SER A 89 39.33 14.29 20.39
CA SER A 89 40.01 15.41 19.74
C SER A 89 38.99 16.54 19.53
N PRO A 90 39.34 17.83 19.73
CA PRO A 90 38.40 18.95 19.59
C PRO A 90 37.86 19.15 18.17
N LYS A 91 38.55 18.60 17.16
CA LYS A 91 38.08 18.59 15.76
C LYS A 91 37.05 17.47 15.51
N VAL A 92 37.00 16.42 16.33
CA VAL A 92 36.01 15.34 16.18
C VAL A 92 34.72 15.76 16.87
N LYS A 93 33.64 15.91 16.10
CA LYS A 93 32.36 16.41 16.61
C LYS A 93 31.36 15.31 16.97
N GLY A 94 31.54 14.11 16.43
CA GLY A 94 30.75 12.94 16.82
C GLY A 94 31.16 11.68 16.08
N VAL A 95 30.82 10.54 16.68
CA VAL A 95 30.96 9.20 16.09
C VAL A 95 29.55 8.64 15.93
N TYR A 96 29.22 8.17 14.74
CA TYR A 96 27.88 7.73 14.37
C TYR A 96 27.95 6.34 13.78
N ASN A 97 26.90 5.55 14.03
CA ASN A 97 26.86 4.15 13.60
C ASN A 97 26.01 3.96 12.33
N ASN A 98 25.30 5.01 11.89
CA ASN A 98 24.45 4.97 10.70
C ASN A 98 24.38 6.36 10.06
N ILE A 99 24.41 6.39 8.73
CA ILE A 99 24.34 7.58 7.89
C ILE A 99 23.07 8.40 8.16
N THR A 100 21.93 7.77 8.47
CA THR A 100 20.67 8.44 8.80
C THR A 100 20.76 9.28 10.06
N LEU A 101 21.57 8.89 11.05
CA LEU A 101 21.77 9.68 12.27
C LEU A 101 22.66 10.89 12.00
N ILE A 102 23.64 10.77 11.10
CA ILE A 102 24.44 11.90 10.60
C ILE A 102 23.53 12.86 9.82
N ILE A 103 22.67 12.32 8.95
CA ILE A 103 21.68 13.10 8.19
C ILE A 103 20.70 13.78 9.14
N ASN A 104 20.21 13.12 10.21
CA ASN A 104 19.31 13.74 11.17
C ASN A 104 19.96 14.87 11.98
N ALA A 105 21.23 14.72 12.35
CA ALA A 105 22.01 15.82 12.91
C ALA A 105 22.18 16.98 11.92
N PHE A 106 22.29 16.66 10.61
CA PHE A 106 22.38 17.65 9.54
C PHE A 106 21.05 18.31 9.19
N THR A 107 19.93 17.59 9.10
CA THR A 107 18.59 18.13 8.80
C THR A 107 18.08 19.03 9.91
N GLN A 108 18.48 18.76 11.16
CA GLN A 108 18.27 19.69 12.28
C GLN A 108 19.05 21.01 12.13
N ALA A 109 20.12 21.05 11.33
CA ALA A 109 20.88 22.25 11.02
C ALA A 109 20.52 22.88 9.64
N SER A 110 20.02 22.10 8.68
CA SER A 110 19.86 22.52 7.27
C SER A 110 18.41 22.77 6.82
N HIS A 111 17.37 22.28 7.50
CA HIS A 111 15.97 22.54 7.11
C HIS A 111 15.32 23.79 7.74
N ALA A 112 16.13 24.80 8.08
CA ALA A 112 15.71 25.89 8.96
C ALA A 112 15.45 27.23 8.25
N THR A 113 14.67 27.30 7.16
CA THR A 113 14.31 28.61 6.54
C THR A 113 12.83 28.89 6.27
N ASP A 114 11.95 27.90 6.11
CA ASP A 114 10.60 28.19 5.59
C ASP A 114 9.50 27.83 6.58
N ASN A 115 8.95 28.84 7.25
CA ASN A 115 7.80 28.69 8.13
C ASN A 115 6.58 29.46 7.63
N ILE A 116 6.23 29.20 6.37
CA ILE A 116 5.17 29.88 5.65
C ILE A 116 4.20 28.82 5.12
N SER A 117 2.91 29.00 5.38
CA SER A 117 1.85 28.14 4.84
C SER A 117 1.03 28.91 3.80
N PHE A 118 0.55 28.21 2.78
CA PHE A 118 -0.21 28.78 1.67
C PHE A 118 -1.58 28.13 1.55
N ILE A 119 -2.61 28.91 1.19
CA ILE A 119 -3.94 28.39 0.88
C ILE A 119 -4.43 29.01 -0.44
N ASP A 120 -4.82 28.14 -1.39
CA ASP A 120 -5.56 28.52 -2.58
C ASP A 120 -7.07 28.53 -2.28
N LEU A 121 -7.73 29.64 -2.58
CA LEU A 121 -9.16 29.84 -2.35
C LEU A 121 -9.95 29.98 -3.65
N THR A 122 -9.29 29.77 -4.80
CA THR A 122 -9.88 29.95 -6.13
C THR A 122 -10.60 28.69 -6.63
N ASN A 123 -10.30 27.51 -6.06
CA ASN A 123 -10.96 26.24 -6.35
C ASN A 123 -10.97 25.35 -5.09
N GLN A 124 -12.15 24.83 -4.72
CA GLN A 124 -12.37 23.59 -3.93
C GLN A 124 -12.59 23.61 -2.39
N ASN A 125 -13.04 22.42 -2.00
CA ASN A 125 -13.59 21.82 -0.80
C ASN A 125 -12.78 22.09 0.49
N LEU A 126 -13.45 22.59 1.53
CA LEU A 126 -12.85 22.95 2.84
C LEU A 126 -12.19 21.77 3.59
N ASN A 127 -12.30 20.53 3.08
CA ASN A 127 -11.70 19.33 3.68
C ASN A 127 -10.25 19.04 3.23
N GLU A 128 -9.71 19.80 2.27
CA GLU A 128 -8.38 19.56 1.66
C GLU A 128 -7.31 20.60 2.06
N LEU A 129 -7.58 21.41 3.08
CA LEU A 129 -6.71 22.52 3.48
C LEU A 129 -5.43 22.03 4.18
N ASP A 130 -4.32 22.74 3.97
CA ASP A 130 -3.06 22.51 4.67
C ASP A 130 -3.32 22.54 6.19
N PRO A 131 -3.17 21.39 6.88
CA PRO A 131 -3.46 21.32 8.30
C PRO A 131 -2.59 22.31 9.11
N LEU A 132 -1.35 22.55 8.67
CA LEU A 132 -0.39 23.42 9.36
C LEU A 132 -0.85 24.89 9.41
N PHE A 133 -1.51 25.36 8.34
CA PHE A 133 -2.01 26.73 8.26
C PHE A 133 -3.01 27.00 9.39
N MET A 134 -3.97 26.11 9.61
CA MET A 134 -5.04 26.34 10.59
C MET A 134 -4.66 25.91 12.00
N TYR A 135 -3.82 24.89 12.16
CA TYR A 135 -3.45 24.40 13.49
C TYR A 135 -2.68 25.41 14.31
N THR A 136 -1.89 26.31 13.68
CA THR A 136 -1.19 27.36 14.42
C THR A 136 -2.12 28.45 14.94
N GLN A 137 -3.16 28.82 14.19
CA GLN A 137 -4.20 29.73 14.64
C GLN A 137 -4.98 29.15 15.81
N ILE A 138 -5.40 27.89 15.68
CA ILE A 138 -6.16 27.21 16.73
C ILE A 138 -5.30 26.96 17.95
N LEU A 139 -4.03 26.58 17.77
CA LEU A 139 -3.08 26.42 18.86
C LEU A 139 -2.92 27.73 19.62
N LYS A 140 -2.74 28.86 18.92
CA LYS A 140 -2.75 30.21 19.52
C LYS A 140 -4.02 30.45 20.32
N GLU A 141 -5.19 30.27 19.73
CA GLU A 141 -6.49 30.47 20.40
C GLU A 141 -6.61 29.61 21.67
N ILE A 142 -6.20 28.34 21.59
CA ILE A 142 -6.25 27.41 22.73
C ILE A 142 -5.28 27.85 23.82
N LEU A 143 -4.01 28.10 23.49
CA LEU A 143 -2.99 28.51 24.45
C LEU A 143 -3.38 29.79 25.18
N LEU A 144 -4.00 30.76 24.49
CA LEU A 144 -4.47 32.00 25.11
C LEU A 144 -5.61 31.78 26.12
N THR A 145 -6.33 30.66 26.06
CA THR A 145 -7.37 30.29 27.05
C THR A 145 -6.84 29.47 28.24
N ILE A 146 -5.61 28.95 28.14
CA ILE A 146 -4.99 28.18 29.22
C ILE A 146 -4.47 29.14 30.29
N LYS A 147 -4.68 28.79 31.56
CA LYS A 147 -4.07 29.47 32.70
C LYS A 147 -2.74 28.80 33.01
N PHE A 148 -1.63 29.53 32.86
CA PHE A 148 -0.31 29.05 33.21
C PHE A 148 0.11 29.57 34.59
N ASP A 149 0.23 28.65 35.55
CA ASP A 149 0.72 28.94 36.89
C ASP A 149 2.25 28.78 37.01
N GLU A 150 2.86 29.24 38.11
CA GLU A 150 4.31 29.17 38.40
C GLU A 150 4.93 27.77 38.25
N LYS A 151 4.12 26.71 38.42
CA LYS A 151 4.54 25.33 38.18
C LYS A 151 5.01 25.12 36.73
N HIS A 152 4.30 25.68 35.74
CA HIS A 152 4.66 25.55 34.33
C HIS A 152 5.98 26.26 34.02
N LYS A 153 6.21 27.43 34.62
CA LYS A 153 7.49 28.16 34.51
C LYS A 153 8.63 27.33 35.09
N SER A 154 8.41 26.72 36.25
CA SER A 154 9.41 25.85 36.91
C SER A 154 9.74 24.62 36.06
N GLU A 155 8.73 23.97 35.47
CA GLU A 155 8.91 22.84 34.55
C GLU A 155 9.66 23.24 33.28
N PHE A 156 9.38 24.43 32.72
CA PHE A 156 10.11 24.96 31.57
C PHE A 156 11.58 25.22 31.88
N ILE A 157 11.89 25.81 33.04
CA ILE A 157 13.28 26.06 33.46
C ILE A 157 14.03 24.74 33.63
N LYS A 158 13.40 23.73 34.26
CA LYS A 158 13.97 22.40 34.40
C LYS A 158 14.29 21.79 33.03
N TYR A 159 13.33 21.85 32.10
CA TYR A 159 13.52 21.38 30.72
C TYR A 159 14.71 22.09 30.03
N CYS A 160 14.83 23.41 30.18
CA CYS A 160 15.95 24.16 29.60
C CYS A 160 17.31 23.74 30.18
N ARG A 161 17.39 23.46 31.49
CA ARG A 161 18.61 22.97 32.13
C ARG A 161 19.04 21.60 31.62
N GLU A 162 18.08 20.70 31.41
CA GLU A 162 18.32 19.38 30.82
C GLU A 162 18.76 19.50 29.36
N LEU A 163 18.14 20.38 28.57
CA LEU A 163 18.47 20.58 27.17
C LEU A 163 19.88 21.18 26.96
N TYR A 164 20.31 22.07 27.85
CA TYR A 164 21.59 22.79 27.75
C TYR A 164 22.61 22.34 28.81
N PHE A 165 22.52 21.10 29.29
CA PHE A 165 23.34 20.61 30.42
C PHE A 165 24.87 20.77 30.21
N ASP A 166 25.33 20.68 28.96
CA ASP A 166 26.75 20.85 28.60
C ASP A 166 27.14 22.29 28.20
N ASN A 167 26.18 23.22 28.07
CA ASN A 167 26.42 24.59 27.61
C ASN A 167 26.39 25.60 28.77
N LYS A 168 27.57 25.83 29.38
CA LYS A 168 27.73 26.76 30.52
C LYS A 168 27.18 28.17 30.25
N SER A 169 27.29 28.68 29.02
CA SER A 169 26.78 30.01 28.69
C SER A 169 25.26 30.06 28.76
N GLN A 170 24.58 29.06 28.19
CA GLN A 170 23.12 28.99 28.20
C GLN A 170 22.58 28.71 29.60
N LEU A 171 23.25 27.86 30.40
CA LEU A 171 22.88 27.63 31.79
C LEU A 171 22.90 28.91 32.63
N ASN A 172 23.87 29.80 32.40
CA ASN A 172 23.93 31.09 33.09
C ASN A 172 22.76 32.01 32.70
N HIS A 173 22.41 32.06 31.41
CA HIS A 173 21.24 32.80 30.93
C HIS A 173 19.92 32.25 31.49
N ILE A 174 19.78 30.92 31.60
CA ILE A 174 18.62 30.26 32.21
C ILE A 174 18.48 30.67 33.69
N GLN A 175 19.58 30.73 34.44
CA GLN A 175 19.55 31.18 35.83
C GLN A 175 19.11 32.65 35.95
N ILE A 176 19.65 33.54 35.10
CA ILE A 176 19.25 34.96 35.09
C ILE A 176 17.77 35.09 34.74
N PHE A 177 17.27 34.27 33.80
CA PHE A 177 15.86 34.23 33.44
C PHE A 177 14.99 33.79 34.63
N GLU A 178 15.35 32.73 35.33
CA GLU A 178 14.63 32.25 36.52
C GLU A 178 14.50 33.35 37.60
N GLU A 179 15.58 34.09 37.86
CA GLU A 179 15.64 35.12 38.89
C GLU A 179 14.95 36.45 38.49
N LYS A 180 15.00 36.84 37.21
CA LYS A 180 14.64 38.20 36.77
C LYS A 180 13.45 38.28 35.81
N TYR A 181 12.91 37.16 35.34
CA TYR A 181 11.79 37.18 34.39
C TYR A 181 10.51 37.74 35.02
N CYS A 182 9.84 38.64 34.28
CA CYS A 182 8.53 39.21 34.58
C CYS A 182 7.75 39.34 33.27
N SER A 183 6.44 39.11 33.30
CA SER A 183 5.54 39.11 32.14
C SER A 183 5.58 40.43 31.36
N ASP A 184 5.71 41.57 32.04
CA ASP A 184 5.82 42.91 31.45
C ASP A 184 7.13 43.16 30.66
N LYS A 185 8.07 42.21 30.67
CA LYS A 185 9.35 42.30 29.93
C LYS A 185 9.52 41.18 28.90
N SER A 186 8.44 40.53 28.48
CA SER A 186 8.48 39.41 27.52
C SER A 186 9.12 39.77 26.16
N ILE A 187 8.84 40.95 25.59
CA ILE A 187 9.47 41.44 24.35
C ILE A 187 10.98 41.66 24.52
N TRP A 188 11.41 42.16 25.68
CA TRP A 188 12.83 42.35 25.97
C TRP A 188 13.55 40.99 25.95
N TRP A 189 12.99 40.00 26.66
CA TRP A 189 13.52 38.64 26.69
C TRP A 189 13.47 37.92 25.35
N TYR A 190 12.45 38.20 24.53
CA TYR A 190 12.36 37.67 23.17
C TYR A 190 13.42 38.25 22.23
N THR A 191 13.81 39.51 22.41
CA THR A 191 14.81 40.19 21.57
C THR A 191 16.23 40.13 22.14
N TYR A 192 16.38 39.65 23.37
CA TYR A 192 17.66 39.35 23.99
C TYR A 192 18.26 38.10 23.35
N GLN A 193 19.54 38.12 22.99
CA GLN A 193 20.19 37.11 22.14
C GLN A 193 20.49 35.79 22.90
N ASP A 194 19.44 35.12 23.35
CA ASP A 194 19.49 33.96 24.26
C ASP A 194 18.71 32.73 23.74
N PHE A 195 18.67 31.68 24.55
CA PHE A 195 17.95 30.44 24.26
C PHE A 195 16.46 30.64 23.93
N LEU A 196 15.78 31.62 24.52
CA LEU A 196 14.33 31.82 24.37
C LEU A 196 13.89 32.11 22.94
N TYR A 197 14.53 33.08 22.28
CA TYR A 197 14.22 33.42 20.89
C TYR A 197 14.38 32.21 19.98
N THR A 198 15.52 31.53 20.15
CA THR A 198 15.90 30.38 19.33
C THR A 198 14.93 29.22 19.55
N MET A 199 14.65 28.91 20.82
CA MET A 199 13.76 27.81 21.21
C MET A 199 12.32 28.07 20.78
N LEU A 200 11.80 29.28 20.98
CA LEU A 200 10.42 29.60 20.61
C LEU A 200 10.24 29.56 19.09
N ASN A 201 11.14 30.20 18.34
CA ASN A 201 11.04 30.23 16.88
C ASN A 201 11.29 28.86 16.26
N LYS A 202 12.19 28.06 16.84
CA LYS A 202 12.38 26.66 16.45
C LYS A 202 11.12 25.85 16.76
N GLY A 203 10.56 25.99 17.96
CA GLY A 203 9.40 25.24 18.40
C GLY A 203 8.17 25.50 17.54
N LEU A 204 7.89 26.78 17.24
CA LEU A 204 6.82 27.17 16.33
C LEU A 204 7.12 26.81 14.86
N ARG A 205 8.41 26.71 14.48
CA ARG A 205 8.84 26.33 13.12
C ARG A 205 8.71 24.86 12.81
N LEU A 206 9.20 24.05 13.73
CA LEU A 206 9.15 22.61 13.60
C LEU A 206 7.83 22.04 14.11
N MET A 207 6.90 22.92 14.54
CA MET A 207 5.68 22.52 15.25
C MET A 207 6.02 21.55 16.39
N GLU A 208 7.13 21.78 17.09
CA GLU A 208 7.52 21.02 18.29
C GLU A 208 6.56 21.41 19.40
N VAL A 209 5.40 20.77 19.41
CA VAL A 209 4.31 21.10 20.33
C VAL A 209 4.78 21.04 21.79
N ASP A 210 5.77 20.20 22.14
CA ASP A 210 6.29 20.14 23.52
C ASP A 210 6.94 21.45 23.92
N VAL A 211 7.75 22.01 23.03
CA VAL A 211 8.39 23.30 23.24
C VAL A 211 7.34 24.40 23.29
N VAL A 212 6.38 24.40 22.36
CA VAL A 212 5.31 25.40 22.30
C VAL A 212 4.43 25.38 23.57
N ILE A 213 4.07 24.19 24.08
CA ILE A 213 3.31 24.03 25.32
C ILE A 213 4.12 24.49 26.53
N LYS A 214 5.38 24.05 26.66
CA LYS A 214 6.24 24.44 27.78
C LYS A 214 6.52 25.94 27.78
N MET A 215 6.60 26.55 26.60
CA MET A 215 6.73 28.00 26.42
C MET A 215 5.39 28.73 26.39
N GLY A 216 4.26 28.05 26.66
CA GLY A 216 2.92 28.60 26.54
C GLY A 216 2.69 29.85 27.40
N PHE A 217 3.24 29.87 28.62
CA PHE A 217 3.20 31.06 29.49
C PHE A 217 3.93 32.25 28.85
N PHE A 218 5.16 32.03 28.34
CA PHE A 218 5.97 33.07 27.72
C PHE A 218 5.34 33.58 26.42
N LEU A 219 4.73 32.68 25.66
CA LEU A 219 3.93 32.98 24.47
C LEU A 219 2.75 33.89 24.77
N GLN A 220 2.00 33.58 25.83
CA GLN A 220 0.86 34.37 26.28
C GLN A 220 1.32 35.75 26.76
N ASP A 221 2.40 35.83 27.54
CA ASP A 221 2.97 37.10 28.00
C ASP A 221 3.49 37.95 26.83
N LEU A 222 4.14 37.33 25.86
CA LEU A 222 4.63 38.01 24.65
C LEU A 222 3.48 38.53 23.80
N HIS A 223 2.45 37.70 23.55
CA HIS A 223 1.24 38.11 22.85
C HIS A 223 0.54 39.27 23.57
N THR A 224 0.36 39.16 24.89
CA THR A 224 -0.32 40.17 25.71
C THR A 224 0.42 41.50 25.68
N GLN A 225 1.74 41.49 25.79
CA GLN A 225 2.54 42.71 25.72
C GLN A 225 2.46 43.38 24.34
N ILE A 226 2.52 42.58 23.26
CA ILE A 226 2.36 43.11 21.90
C ILE A 226 0.96 43.72 21.73
N THR A 227 -0.09 43.08 22.24
CA THR A 227 -1.47 43.58 22.17
C THR A 227 -1.67 44.87 22.96
N ALA A 228 -1.05 44.98 24.14
CA ALA A 228 -1.07 46.20 24.94
C ALA A 228 -0.38 47.36 24.20
N LEU A 229 0.82 47.14 23.67
CA LEU A 229 1.55 48.14 22.89
C LEU A 229 0.83 48.50 21.58
N HIS A 230 0.23 47.51 20.91
CA HIS A 230 -0.58 47.75 19.71
C HIS A 230 -1.72 48.73 20.03
N SER A 231 -2.43 48.49 21.12
CA SER A 231 -3.54 49.34 21.57
C SER A 231 -3.07 50.76 21.92
N GLU A 232 -1.91 50.90 22.56
CA GLU A 232 -1.30 52.20 22.88
C GLU A 232 -0.87 52.98 21.62
N GLN A 233 -0.23 52.30 20.68
CA GLN A 233 0.37 52.91 19.50
C GLN A 233 -0.67 53.19 18.40
N TYR A 234 -1.67 52.33 18.27
CA TYR A 234 -2.60 52.30 17.12
C TYR A 234 -4.09 52.31 17.51
N GLY A 235 -4.44 52.44 18.80
CA GLY A 235 -5.83 52.55 19.28
C GLY A 235 -6.47 53.95 19.10
N GLY A 236 -7.79 54.01 19.26
CA GLY A 236 -8.57 55.26 19.21
C GLY A 236 -8.59 55.95 17.83
N ASP A 237 -8.45 57.28 17.80
CA ASP A 237 -8.47 58.12 16.59
C ASP A 237 -7.20 57.99 15.71
N LYS A 238 -6.19 57.22 16.14
CA LYS A 238 -4.93 56.99 15.41
C LYS A 238 -5.02 55.89 14.34
N LYS A 239 -6.20 55.33 14.08
CA LYS A 239 -6.45 54.17 13.19
C LYS A 239 -6.20 54.39 11.69
N SER A 240 -5.96 55.63 11.23
CA SER A 240 -6.36 56.01 9.86
C SER A 240 -5.28 55.97 8.77
N ARG A 241 -4.02 55.62 9.05
CA ARG A 241 -2.98 55.59 7.99
C ARG A 241 -2.31 54.23 7.86
N SER A 242 -2.62 53.54 6.76
CA SER A 242 -1.88 52.35 6.33
C SER A 242 -0.41 52.69 6.10
N PHE A 243 0.48 51.79 6.48
CA PHE A 243 1.92 51.93 6.27
C PHE A 243 2.50 50.66 5.65
N ARG A 244 3.78 50.71 5.27
CA ARG A 244 4.49 49.57 4.69
C ARG A 244 5.61 49.11 5.62
N VAL A 245 5.79 47.80 5.67
CA VAL A 245 6.94 47.15 6.30
C VAL A 245 7.54 46.16 5.32
N PHE A 246 8.81 45.82 5.54
CA PHE A 246 9.60 45.03 4.61
C PHE A 246 10.23 43.85 5.35
N ARG A 247 10.44 42.76 4.61
CA ARG A 247 11.17 41.58 5.09
C ARG A 247 11.90 40.91 3.93
N GLY A 248 13.18 40.61 4.13
CA GLY A 248 13.93 39.73 3.25
C GLY A 248 13.92 38.31 3.82
N GLN A 249 13.72 37.31 2.97
CA GLN A 249 13.74 35.90 3.37
C GLN A 249 14.04 35.00 2.18
N SER A 250 14.66 33.85 2.42
CA SER A 250 14.85 32.80 1.42
C SER A 250 13.74 31.76 1.52
N LEU A 251 13.35 31.17 0.38
CA LEU A 251 12.41 30.05 0.26
C LEU A 251 13.03 28.88 -0.49
N SER A 252 12.66 27.66 -0.15
CA SER A 252 12.92 26.46 -0.95
C SER A 252 12.19 26.54 -2.30
N TYR A 253 12.69 25.81 -3.29
CA TYR A 253 12.05 25.71 -4.60
C TYR A 253 10.60 25.21 -4.51
N GLU A 254 10.33 24.25 -3.63
CA GLU A 254 8.99 23.69 -3.43
C GLU A 254 8.00 24.74 -2.89
N ASN A 255 8.40 25.45 -1.84
CA ASN A 255 7.57 26.49 -1.23
C ASN A 255 7.38 27.68 -2.16
N PHE A 256 8.40 28.03 -2.94
CA PHE A 256 8.27 29.06 -3.96
C PHE A 256 7.33 28.65 -5.10
N ASP A 257 7.38 27.40 -5.57
CA ASP A 257 6.48 26.93 -6.62
C ASP A 257 5.02 26.90 -6.13
N LYS A 258 4.80 26.54 -4.85
CA LYS A 258 3.49 26.70 -4.18
C LYS A 258 3.06 28.17 -4.15
N LEU A 259 3.91 29.07 -3.64
CA LEU A 259 3.64 30.50 -3.59
C LEU A 259 3.25 31.06 -4.97
N ARG A 260 3.98 30.67 -6.04
CA ARG A 260 3.76 31.17 -7.40
C ARG A 260 2.40 30.73 -7.98
N LYS A 261 1.93 29.53 -7.64
CA LYS A 261 0.65 29.00 -8.13
C LYS A 261 -0.56 29.64 -7.45
N ILE A 262 -0.37 30.26 -6.29
CA ILE A 262 -1.44 30.70 -5.37
C ILE A 262 -1.57 32.24 -5.35
N GLN A 263 -1.25 32.92 -6.46
CA GLN A 263 -1.46 34.37 -6.54
C GLN A 263 -2.95 34.70 -6.36
N GLY A 264 -3.26 35.59 -5.41
CA GLY A 264 -4.62 35.90 -4.98
C GLY A 264 -5.11 35.11 -3.75
N GLY A 265 -4.39 34.06 -3.35
CA GLY A 265 -4.65 33.28 -2.13
C GLY A 265 -4.08 33.89 -0.85
N LEU A 266 -4.04 33.09 0.21
CA LEU A 266 -3.58 33.50 1.54
C LEU A 266 -2.21 32.89 1.89
N LEU A 267 -1.44 33.65 2.65
CA LEU A 267 -0.12 33.32 3.18
C LEU A 267 -0.13 33.56 4.69
N SER A 268 0.21 32.56 5.48
CA SER A 268 0.39 32.71 6.94
C SER A 268 1.87 32.59 7.29
N PHE A 269 2.35 33.51 8.12
CA PHE A 269 3.59 33.29 8.87
C PHE A 269 3.26 32.64 10.21
N ASN A 270 3.75 31.42 10.40
CA ASN A 270 3.40 30.57 11.53
C ASN A 270 4.19 30.91 12.82
N ASN A 271 4.91 32.04 12.85
CA ASN A 271 5.73 32.54 13.97
C ASN A 271 5.42 34.01 14.27
N PHE A 272 6.05 34.57 15.31
CA PHE A 272 6.13 36.02 15.50
C PHE A 272 6.95 36.63 14.37
N LEU A 273 6.28 37.41 13.52
CA LEU A 273 6.89 37.96 12.32
C LEU A 273 7.58 39.29 12.65
N SER A 274 8.90 39.29 12.57
CA SER A 274 9.71 40.51 12.64
C SER A 274 9.83 41.16 11.26
N THR A 275 9.64 42.48 11.19
CA THR A 275 9.72 43.27 9.97
C THR A 275 10.41 44.61 10.21
N SER A 276 10.99 45.16 9.16
CA SER A 276 11.64 46.48 9.20
C SER A 276 10.77 47.55 8.56
N SER A 277 10.83 48.75 9.09
CA SER A 277 10.33 49.96 8.41
C SER A 277 11.28 50.45 7.31
N ALA A 278 12.54 50.01 7.31
CA ALA A 278 13.57 50.40 6.35
C ALA A 278 13.68 49.40 5.19
N ARG A 279 13.31 49.86 3.99
CA ARG A 279 13.39 49.06 2.76
C ARG A 279 14.79 48.51 2.47
N SER A 280 15.82 49.33 2.65
CA SER A 280 17.21 48.98 2.32
C SER A 280 17.73 47.81 3.15
N VAL A 281 17.39 47.76 4.43
CA VAL A 281 17.82 46.69 5.36
C VAL A 281 17.27 45.34 4.92
N SER A 282 15.96 45.26 4.70
CA SER A 282 15.31 44.02 4.25
C SER A 282 15.71 43.60 2.84
N PHE A 283 15.98 44.58 1.96
CA PHE A 283 16.44 44.30 0.60
C PHE A 283 17.86 43.70 0.60
N ALA A 284 18.79 44.29 1.35
CA ALA A 284 20.16 43.77 1.50
C ALA A 284 20.16 42.36 2.11
N PHE A 285 19.24 42.08 3.05
CA PHE A 285 19.09 40.74 3.61
C PHE A 285 18.56 39.70 2.60
N ALA A 286 17.67 40.08 1.68
CA ALA A 286 17.24 39.18 0.62
C ALA A 286 18.35 38.97 -0.44
N GLU A 287 19.08 40.03 -0.76
CA GLU A 287 20.18 40.03 -1.74
C GLU A 287 21.36 39.17 -1.28
N SER A 288 21.72 39.22 0.01
CA SER A 288 22.85 38.44 0.57
C SER A 288 22.68 36.91 0.50
N ASN A 289 21.48 36.42 0.17
CA ASN A 289 21.21 34.99 0.00
C ASN A 289 21.26 34.51 -1.46
N LEU A 290 21.52 35.38 -2.43
CA LEU A 290 21.57 35.02 -3.86
C LEU A 290 22.73 34.08 -4.23
N GLU A 291 23.75 34.03 -3.39
CA GLU A 291 24.90 33.12 -3.55
C GLU A 291 24.51 31.66 -3.29
N ASN A 292 23.49 31.42 -2.46
CA ASN A 292 22.99 30.08 -2.18
C ASN A 292 22.13 29.57 -3.36
N ARG A 293 22.56 28.49 -4.02
CA ARG A 293 21.85 27.94 -5.19
C ARG A 293 20.61 27.13 -4.84
N ASP A 294 20.42 26.79 -3.56
CA ASP A 294 19.43 25.81 -3.12
C ASP A 294 18.11 26.48 -2.69
N VAL A 295 18.09 27.82 -2.68
CA VAL A 295 16.97 28.64 -2.25
C VAL A 295 16.71 29.80 -3.21
N ILE A 296 15.50 30.32 -3.16
CA ILE A 296 15.04 31.49 -3.89
C ILE A 296 14.94 32.65 -2.91
N SER A 297 15.59 33.77 -3.23
CA SER A 297 15.52 34.98 -2.42
C SER A 297 14.21 35.73 -2.69
N ILE A 298 13.48 36.03 -1.61
CA ILE A 298 12.22 36.75 -1.62
C ILE A 298 12.33 38.05 -0.84
N PHE A 299 11.89 39.13 -1.46
CA PHE A 299 11.69 40.42 -0.85
C PHE A 299 10.19 40.68 -0.68
N PHE A 300 9.72 40.59 0.56
CA PHE A 300 8.33 40.87 0.92
C PHE A 300 8.12 42.36 1.16
N GLU A 301 7.15 42.94 0.46
CA GLU A 301 6.63 44.28 0.73
C GLU A 301 5.21 44.15 1.27
N ILE A 302 5.03 44.48 2.54
CA ILE A 302 3.81 44.21 3.31
C ILE A 302 3.08 45.52 3.59
N ARG A 303 1.82 45.61 3.15
CA ARG A 303 0.91 46.71 3.47
C ARG A 303 0.12 46.39 4.73
N VAL A 304 0.24 47.25 5.74
CA VAL A 304 -0.37 47.08 7.06
C VAL A 304 -1.46 48.12 7.25
N ASN A 305 -2.66 47.67 7.56
CA ASN A 305 -3.77 48.52 8.00
C ASN A 305 -3.98 48.31 9.51
N PRO A 306 -3.71 49.33 10.36
CA PRO A 306 -3.90 49.21 11.82
C PRO A 306 -5.34 48.97 12.26
N SER A 307 -6.33 49.16 11.39
CA SER A 307 -7.73 48.88 11.72
C SER A 307 -8.05 47.37 11.81
N VAL A 308 -7.15 46.50 11.35
CA VAL A 308 -7.27 45.04 11.47
C VAL A 308 -6.95 44.61 12.90
N SER A 309 -7.97 44.29 13.69
CA SER A 309 -7.82 43.92 15.12
C SER A 309 -7.38 42.48 15.35
N SER A 310 -7.51 41.60 14.35
CA SER A 310 -7.26 40.16 14.45
C SER A 310 -5.81 39.79 14.75
N THR A 311 -4.88 40.64 14.29
CA THR A 311 -3.46 40.36 14.29
C THR A 311 -2.73 41.52 14.97
N PRO A 312 -2.52 41.44 16.30
CA PRO A 312 -1.78 42.47 17.02
C PRO A 312 -0.33 42.58 16.53
N PHE A 313 0.15 43.81 16.40
CA PHE A 313 1.54 44.12 16.07
C PHE A 313 1.97 45.41 16.77
N ALA A 314 3.26 45.55 17.08
CA ALA A 314 3.76 46.74 17.74
C ALA A 314 5.14 47.13 17.22
N ASN A 315 5.42 48.43 17.26
CA ASN A 315 6.79 48.93 17.18
C ASN A 315 7.50 48.65 18.50
N ILE A 316 8.55 47.83 18.45
CA ILE A 316 9.21 47.32 19.66
C ILE A 316 10.51 48.05 19.99
N LYS A 317 10.88 49.12 19.27
CA LYS A 317 12.17 49.81 19.46
C LYS A 317 12.48 50.18 20.91
N LYS A 318 11.47 50.61 21.68
CA LYS A 318 11.63 51.01 23.09
C LYS A 318 11.66 49.85 24.08
N SER A 319 11.05 48.72 23.72
CA SER A 319 10.89 47.54 24.59
C SER A 319 11.86 46.41 24.26
N SER A 320 12.55 46.50 23.11
CA SER A 320 13.57 45.55 22.66
C SER A 320 14.85 45.67 23.48
N ALA A 321 15.57 44.56 23.63
CA ALA A 321 16.94 44.54 24.14
C ALA A 321 17.91 45.33 23.25
N HIS A 322 17.60 45.41 21.95
CA HIS A 322 18.39 46.10 20.93
C HIS A 322 17.61 47.32 20.39
N GLN A 323 17.79 48.49 21.02
CA GLN A 323 16.99 49.71 20.72
C GLN A 323 17.43 50.49 19.46
N ILE A 324 18.07 49.81 18.50
CA ILE A 324 18.74 50.43 17.36
C ILE A 324 17.74 50.67 16.21
N GLU A 325 17.06 49.62 15.76
CA GLU A 325 16.17 49.65 14.60
C GLU A 325 14.69 49.84 15.00
N SER A 326 13.91 50.49 14.13
CA SER A 326 12.46 50.56 14.26
C SER A 326 11.81 49.30 13.69
N GLU A 327 11.88 48.22 14.48
CA GLU A 327 11.30 46.92 14.20
C GLU A 327 9.80 46.89 14.52
N ILE A 328 9.00 46.36 13.58
CA ILE A 328 7.59 46.04 13.80
C ILE A 328 7.47 44.53 13.98
N LEU A 329 7.06 44.11 15.18
CA LEU A 329 6.85 42.72 15.54
C LEU A 329 5.36 42.40 15.52
N PHE A 330 4.96 41.43 14.70
CA PHE A 330 3.62 40.89 14.68
C PHE A 330 3.51 39.69 15.61
N SER A 331 2.33 39.51 16.17
CA SER A 331 2.01 38.31 16.93
C SER A 331 1.96 37.04 16.06
N MET A 332 1.99 35.87 16.69
CA MET A 332 1.94 34.59 15.98
C MET A 332 0.67 34.43 15.13
N HIS A 333 0.80 33.66 14.04
CA HIS A 333 -0.24 33.43 13.04
C HIS A 333 -0.74 34.76 12.44
N SER A 334 0.12 35.39 11.65
CA SER A 334 -0.22 36.59 10.89
C SER A 334 -0.54 36.21 9.45
N VAL A 335 -1.75 36.51 9.00
CA VAL A 335 -2.26 36.14 7.68
C VAL A 335 -2.21 37.33 6.73
N PHE A 336 -1.77 37.07 5.50
CA PHE A 336 -1.60 38.05 4.45
C PHE A 336 -2.18 37.54 3.13
N ARG A 337 -2.76 38.44 2.35
CA ARG A 337 -3.19 38.15 0.98
C ARG A 337 -2.03 38.36 0.02
N ILE A 338 -1.81 37.41 -0.88
CA ILE A 338 -0.79 37.48 -1.92
C ILE A 338 -1.36 38.30 -3.09
N GLU A 339 -0.88 39.52 -3.27
CA GLU A 339 -1.37 40.42 -4.32
C GLU A 339 -0.66 40.16 -5.65
N GLU A 340 0.67 40.27 -5.62
CA GLU A 340 1.49 40.28 -6.83
C GLU A 340 2.86 39.69 -6.55
N ILE A 341 3.32 38.82 -7.47
CA ILE A 341 4.63 38.17 -7.44
C ILE A 341 5.38 38.59 -8.70
N LYS A 342 6.56 39.20 -8.56
CA LYS A 342 7.36 39.74 -9.66
C LYS A 342 8.83 39.39 -9.53
N GLN A 343 9.51 39.11 -10.64
CA GLN A 343 10.96 39.00 -10.64
C GLN A 343 11.61 40.37 -10.43
N ILE A 344 12.71 40.40 -9.70
CA ILE A 344 13.57 41.58 -9.53
C ILE A 344 14.70 41.47 -10.55
N ASN A 345 14.84 42.49 -11.39
CA ASN A 345 15.94 42.61 -12.37
C ASN A 345 16.05 41.44 -13.37
N GLY A 346 14.97 40.70 -13.62
CA GLY A 346 14.99 39.52 -14.50
C GLY A 346 15.77 38.32 -13.96
N ASN A 347 16.14 38.34 -12.68
CA ASN A 347 16.78 37.21 -12.01
C ASN A 347 15.70 36.19 -11.59
N ASP A 348 15.84 34.96 -12.05
CA ASP A 348 14.92 33.85 -11.78
C ASP A 348 14.96 33.36 -10.33
N ARG A 349 15.95 33.80 -9.53
CA ARG A 349 16.12 33.47 -8.11
C ARG A 349 15.91 34.66 -7.18
N PHE A 350 15.52 35.83 -7.70
CA PHE A 350 15.21 37.00 -6.88
C PHE A 350 13.82 37.55 -7.18
N TRP A 351 12.92 37.47 -6.21
CA TRP A 351 11.52 37.82 -6.40
C TRP A 351 11.03 38.82 -5.36
N LYS A 352 10.14 39.69 -5.81
CA LYS A 352 9.34 40.60 -5.00
C LYS A 352 7.95 40.04 -4.84
N VAL A 353 7.46 40.03 -3.61
CA VAL A 353 6.10 39.59 -3.26
C VAL A 353 5.39 40.70 -2.51
N ASN A 354 4.29 41.20 -3.07
CA ASN A 354 3.45 42.18 -2.42
C ASN A 354 2.38 41.48 -1.57
N LEU A 355 2.32 41.84 -0.30
CA LEU A 355 1.40 41.28 0.69
C LEU A 355 0.52 42.38 1.28
N THR A 356 -0.74 42.05 1.59
CA THR A 356 -1.64 42.92 2.37
C THR A 356 -2.10 42.18 3.62
N LEU A 357 -2.01 42.80 4.79
CA LEU A 357 -2.56 42.23 6.04
C LEU A 357 -4.08 42.06 5.92
N THR A 358 -4.59 40.86 6.16
CA THR A 358 -6.00 40.50 6.01
C THR A 358 -6.79 40.58 7.31
N ASN A 359 -8.09 40.85 7.24
CA ASN A 359 -9.00 40.99 8.40
C ASN A 359 -9.82 39.72 8.68
N ASP A 360 -10.39 39.61 9.89
CA ASP A 360 -11.40 38.60 10.30
C ASP A 360 -12.70 38.66 9.48
N ASP A 361 -12.87 39.72 8.68
CA ASP A 361 -13.97 39.88 7.72
C ASP A 361 -13.75 39.17 6.38
N ASP A 362 -12.61 38.51 6.22
CA ASP A 362 -12.44 37.57 5.12
C ASP A 362 -13.39 36.38 5.31
N VAL A 363 -14.46 36.36 4.50
CA VAL A 363 -15.53 35.34 4.57
C VAL A 363 -14.95 33.93 4.48
N GLN A 364 -13.87 33.74 3.72
CA GLN A 364 -13.26 32.44 3.51
C GLN A 364 -12.46 32.00 4.74
N LEU A 365 -11.70 32.92 5.37
CA LEU A 365 -11.01 32.66 6.64
C LEU A 365 -12.01 32.38 7.77
N ARG A 366 -13.13 33.11 7.82
CA ARG A 366 -14.18 32.92 8.84
C ARG A 366 -14.86 31.57 8.74
N LEU A 367 -15.34 31.18 7.55
CA LEU A 367 -15.97 29.88 7.33
C LEU A 367 -15.02 28.73 7.69
N LEU A 368 -13.73 28.90 7.42
CA LEU A 368 -12.69 27.95 7.76
C LEU A 368 -12.47 27.84 9.27
N THR A 369 -12.29 28.96 9.96
CA THR A 369 -12.16 29.00 11.42
C THR A 369 -13.39 28.40 12.12
N GLU A 370 -14.61 28.74 11.67
CA GLU A 370 -15.86 28.19 12.20
C GLU A 370 -15.96 26.67 12.00
N SER A 371 -15.54 26.15 10.85
CA SER A 371 -15.56 24.72 10.54
C SER A 371 -14.68 23.92 11.53
N ILE A 372 -13.49 24.42 11.84
CA ILE A 372 -12.57 23.71 12.73
C ILE A 372 -12.93 23.94 14.20
N GLN A 373 -13.45 25.11 14.57
CA GLN A 373 -14.00 25.34 15.91
C GLN A 373 -15.14 24.37 16.23
N LYS A 374 -16.01 24.05 15.26
CA LYS A 374 -17.03 23.00 15.42
C LYS A 374 -16.46 21.60 15.66
N ARG A 375 -15.20 21.33 15.27
CA ARG A 375 -14.53 20.03 15.42
C ARG A 375 -13.71 19.91 16.72
N ILE A 376 -13.42 21.03 17.39
CA ILE A 376 -12.66 21.09 18.66
C ILE A 376 -13.58 21.66 19.73
N ILE A 377 -14.36 20.77 20.35
CA ILE A 377 -15.46 21.12 21.25
C ILE A 377 -14.99 20.92 22.68
N GLY A 378 -14.99 21.96 23.50
CA GLY A 378 -14.64 21.84 24.92
C GLY A 378 -14.62 23.17 25.64
N SER A 379 -14.92 23.18 26.95
CA SER A 379 -14.91 24.38 27.78
C SER A 379 -13.54 24.66 28.41
N LYS A 380 -12.66 23.66 28.50
CA LYS A 380 -11.32 23.75 29.09
C LYS A 380 -10.25 23.84 27.99
N GLY A 381 -9.31 24.78 28.09
CA GLY A 381 -8.23 24.96 27.11
C GLY A 381 -7.38 23.70 26.92
N TRP A 382 -7.05 22.99 28.00
CA TRP A 382 -6.28 21.74 27.95
C TRP A 382 -7.01 20.59 27.22
N ASP A 383 -8.33 20.47 27.34
CA ASP A 383 -9.10 19.46 26.59
C ASP A 383 -9.07 19.76 25.09
N ARG A 384 -9.31 21.03 24.72
CA ARG A 384 -9.20 21.50 23.32
C ARG A 384 -7.79 21.23 22.76
N LEU A 385 -6.75 21.41 23.58
CA LEU A 385 -5.37 21.12 23.20
C LEU A 385 -5.17 19.62 22.93
N GLY A 386 -5.68 18.75 23.79
CA GLY A 386 -5.64 17.29 23.59
C GLY A 386 -6.33 16.86 22.29
N GLN A 387 -7.49 17.45 21.98
CA GLN A 387 -8.21 17.17 20.73
C GLN A 387 -7.42 17.63 19.51
N LEU A 388 -6.80 18.80 19.58
CA LEU A 388 -5.90 19.29 18.54
C LEU A 388 -4.73 18.32 18.35
N MET A 389 -4.10 17.84 19.43
CA MET A 389 -2.99 16.90 19.38
C MET A 389 -3.37 15.60 18.66
N LEU A 390 -4.55 15.05 18.92
CA LEU A 390 -5.06 13.87 18.20
C LEU A 390 -5.21 14.13 16.70
N ARG A 391 -5.72 15.30 16.31
CA ARG A 391 -5.97 15.64 14.90
C ARG A 391 -4.69 15.86 14.10
N ILE A 392 -3.64 16.34 14.75
CA ILE A 392 -2.33 16.55 14.11
C ILE A 392 -1.42 15.31 14.18
N GLY A 393 -1.92 14.18 14.70
CA GLY A 393 -1.17 12.92 14.83
C GLY A 393 -0.16 12.89 15.99
N GLN A 394 -0.22 13.83 16.94
CA GLN A 394 0.67 13.89 18.11
C GLN A 394 0.07 13.11 19.29
N PHE A 395 -0.15 11.81 19.08
CA PHE A 395 -0.92 10.95 19.97
C PHE A 395 -0.29 10.78 21.37
N ASN A 396 1.03 10.66 21.48
CA ASN A 396 1.73 10.60 22.79
C ASN A 396 1.41 11.82 23.66
N LYS A 397 1.35 13.01 23.05
CA LYS A 397 1.09 14.27 23.76
C LYS A 397 -0.37 14.39 24.14
N ALA A 398 -1.27 13.98 23.26
CA ALA A 398 -2.68 13.87 23.60
C ALA A 398 -2.86 12.99 24.84
N LYS A 399 -2.22 11.81 24.88
CA LYS A 399 -2.20 10.91 26.03
C LYS A 399 -1.67 11.58 27.30
N GLU A 400 -0.56 12.31 27.24
CA GLU A 400 -0.01 13.04 28.40
C GLU A 400 -0.99 14.10 28.93
N ILE A 401 -1.56 14.91 28.03
CA ILE A 401 -2.55 15.95 28.37
C ILE A 401 -3.77 15.33 29.05
N TYR A 402 -4.34 14.26 28.48
CA TYR A 402 -5.51 13.60 29.05
C TYR A 402 -5.20 12.88 30.36
N ASN A 403 -3.98 12.37 30.57
CA ASN A 403 -3.57 11.82 31.87
C ASN A 403 -3.53 12.89 32.97
N ILE A 404 -3.12 14.12 32.65
CA ILE A 404 -3.17 15.25 33.58
C ILE A 404 -4.62 15.59 33.88
N LEU A 405 -5.46 15.72 32.85
CA LEU A 405 -6.89 16.04 33.00
C LEU A 405 -7.67 14.99 33.80
N ILE A 406 -7.33 13.70 33.71
CA ILE A 406 -7.90 12.66 34.56
C ILE A 406 -7.56 12.91 36.04
N LYS A 407 -6.32 13.27 36.37
CA LYS A 407 -5.91 13.53 37.77
C LYS A 407 -6.61 14.75 38.36
N GLU A 408 -6.98 15.71 37.51
CA GLU A 408 -7.71 16.93 37.90
C GLU A 408 -9.23 16.78 37.80
N SER A 409 -9.73 15.65 37.29
CA SER A 409 -11.16 15.42 37.14
C SER A 409 -11.85 15.30 38.49
N THR A 410 -13.08 15.84 38.58
CA THR A 410 -13.84 15.90 39.83
C THR A 410 -15.13 15.07 39.78
N ASN A 411 -15.44 14.48 38.63
CA ASN A 411 -16.62 13.65 38.44
C ASN A 411 -16.33 12.48 37.46
N ASP A 412 -17.06 11.39 37.65
CA ASP A 412 -16.92 10.16 36.86
C ASP A 412 -17.17 10.38 35.36
N ARG A 413 -17.93 11.41 35.00
CA ARG A 413 -18.25 11.73 33.59
C ARG A 413 -17.06 12.31 32.84
N GLU A 414 -16.34 13.25 33.47
CA GLU A 414 -15.09 13.81 32.95
C GLU A 414 -14.03 12.71 32.88
N GLU A 415 -13.93 11.88 33.93
CA GLU A 415 -12.99 10.76 33.95
C GLU A 415 -13.28 9.73 32.84
N ALA A 416 -14.55 9.39 32.62
CA ALA A 416 -14.96 8.48 31.56
C ALA A 416 -14.63 9.03 30.17
N TYR A 417 -14.88 10.33 29.95
CA TYR A 417 -14.56 11.00 28.70
C TYR A 417 -13.05 11.06 28.46
N PHE A 418 -12.27 11.52 29.43
CA PHE A 418 -10.81 11.58 29.27
C PHE A 418 -10.18 10.19 29.11
N SER A 419 -10.73 9.17 29.78
CA SER A 419 -10.31 7.77 29.58
C SER A 419 -10.55 7.31 28.14
N HIS A 420 -11.70 7.68 27.54
CA HIS A 420 -11.96 7.42 26.12
C HIS A 420 -10.93 8.12 25.22
N MET A 421 -10.63 9.39 25.49
CA MET A 421 -9.66 10.16 24.71
C MET A 421 -8.22 9.61 24.81
N ILE A 422 -7.83 9.03 25.94
CA ILE A 422 -6.56 8.30 26.06
C ILE A 422 -6.59 7.04 25.21
N GLY A 423 -7.70 6.28 25.23
CA GLY A 423 -7.88 5.12 24.35
C GLY A 423 -7.70 5.50 22.87
N LEU A 424 -8.31 6.60 22.42
CA LEU A 424 -8.14 7.11 21.06
C LEU A 424 -6.68 7.51 20.76
N SER A 425 -6.01 8.13 21.73
CA SER A 425 -4.59 8.49 21.62
C SER A 425 -3.74 7.23 21.42
N MET A 426 -3.97 6.18 22.22
CA MET A 426 -3.23 4.92 22.11
C MET A 426 -3.48 4.20 20.79
N CYS A 427 -4.72 4.16 20.31
CA CYS A 427 -5.04 3.61 18.99
C CYS A 427 -4.28 4.34 17.87
N GLY A 428 -4.22 5.68 17.92
CA GLY A 428 -3.47 6.46 16.94
C GLY A 428 -1.97 6.14 16.89
N ASN A 429 -1.38 5.74 18.02
CA ASN A 429 0.01 5.27 18.10
C ASN A 429 0.21 3.81 17.69
N GLY A 430 -0.86 3.03 17.49
CA GLY A 430 -0.80 1.58 17.32
C GLY A 430 -0.67 0.78 18.63
N ASP A 431 -0.80 1.43 19.80
CA ASP A 431 -0.75 0.78 21.12
C ASP A 431 -2.12 0.17 21.49
N TYR A 432 -2.65 -0.73 20.65
CA TYR A 432 -3.99 -1.30 20.78
C TYR A 432 -4.21 -2.03 22.12
N ASP A 433 -3.18 -2.72 22.63
CA ASP A 433 -3.23 -3.46 23.89
C ASP A 433 -3.53 -2.55 25.10
N GLN A 434 -2.87 -1.39 25.17
CA GLN A 434 -3.09 -0.44 26.26
C GLN A 434 -4.43 0.30 26.10
N ALA A 435 -4.88 0.52 24.86
CA ALA A 435 -6.15 1.19 24.59
C ALA A 435 -7.35 0.44 25.19
N PHE A 436 -7.28 -0.91 25.26
CA PHE A 436 -8.34 -1.75 25.83
C PHE A 436 -8.71 -1.36 27.25
N ASP A 437 -7.71 -1.16 28.12
CA ASP A 437 -7.94 -0.89 29.54
C ASP A 437 -8.63 0.47 29.73
N PHE A 438 -8.23 1.46 28.94
CA PHE A 438 -8.83 2.79 28.98
C PHE A 438 -10.24 2.83 28.41
N TYR A 439 -10.53 2.11 27.32
CA TYR A 439 -11.90 1.98 26.83
C TYR A 439 -12.80 1.21 27.80
N LYS A 440 -12.30 0.11 28.40
CA LYS A 440 -13.05 -0.64 29.42
C LYS A 440 -13.34 0.23 30.64
N ARG A 441 -12.37 1.00 31.12
CA ARG A 441 -12.56 1.97 32.21
C ARG A 441 -13.61 3.02 31.85
N SER A 442 -13.54 3.59 30.65
CA SER A 442 -14.54 4.54 30.14
C SER A 442 -15.95 3.94 30.10
N ILE A 443 -16.08 2.69 29.63
CA ILE A 443 -17.35 1.97 29.57
C ILE A 443 -17.90 1.73 30.99
N GLN A 444 -17.08 1.25 31.92
CA GLN A 444 -17.48 0.99 33.31
C GLN A 444 -17.97 2.27 34.00
N LEU A 445 -17.26 3.38 33.87
CA LEU A 445 -17.64 4.66 34.45
C LEU A 445 -18.91 5.25 33.80
N ASN A 446 -19.13 5.02 32.51
CA ASN A 446 -20.36 5.46 31.86
C ASN A 446 -21.57 4.55 32.21
N GLN A 447 -21.37 3.29 32.59
CA GLN A 447 -22.46 2.38 32.97
C GLN A 447 -23.15 2.77 34.29
N SER A 448 -22.48 3.51 35.17
CA SER A 448 -23.06 4.04 36.40
C SER A 448 -23.86 5.33 36.19
N ILE A 449 -23.87 5.89 34.98
CA ILE A 449 -24.56 7.14 34.61
C ILE A 449 -25.96 6.82 34.04
N PRO A 450 -27.03 7.54 34.45
CA PRO A 450 -28.39 7.29 33.95
C PRO A 450 -28.52 7.29 32.41
N ALA A 451 -29.36 6.39 31.90
CA ALA A 451 -29.45 6.03 30.48
C ALA A 451 -29.73 7.20 29.53
N GLU A 452 -30.63 8.13 29.90
CA GLU A 452 -31.16 9.23 29.05
C GLU A 452 -30.10 10.21 28.47
N ARG A 453 -28.80 10.01 28.75
CA ARG A 453 -27.71 10.90 28.31
C ARG A 453 -26.43 10.17 27.85
N ASN A 454 -26.50 8.88 27.51
CA ASN A 454 -25.29 8.04 27.41
C ASN A 454 -24.73 7.81 25.99
N VAL A 455 -24.70 8.85 25.14
CA VAL A 455 -24.03 8.80 23.82
C VAL A 455 -22.52 8.49 23.96
N ASN A 456 -21.90 8.94 25.05
CA ASN A 456 -20.49 8.65 25.34
C ASN A 456 -20.21 7.16 25.56
N LEU A 457 -21.16 6.42 26.16
CA LEU A 457 -21.04 4.97 26.30
C LEU A 457 -21.02 4.29 24.92
N ALA A 458 -21.91 4.68 24.02
CA ALA A 458 -21.94 4.15 22.66
C ALA A 458 -20.66 4.45 21.88
N ASN A 459 -20.08 5.65 22.05
CA ASN A 459 -18.80 6.00 21.44
C ASN A 459 -17.66 5.11 21.97
N SER A 460 -17.55 4.90 23.29
CA SER A 460 -16.53 4.02 23.85
C SER A 460 -16.70 2.55 23.46
N LEU A 461 -17.94 2.06 23.38
CA LEU A 461 -18.22 0.71 22.86
C LEU A 461 -17.84 0.58 21.38
N SER A 462 -18.16 1.59 20.56
CA SER A 462 -17.81 1.60 19.13
C SER A 462 -16.30 1.64 18.91
N SER A 463 -15.57 2.49 19.65
CA SER A 463 -14.11 2.57 19.56
C SER A 463 -13.43 1.28 20.01
N LEU A 464 -13.90 0.66 21.10
CA LEU A 464 -13.41 -0.65 21.54
C LEU A 464 -13.64 -1.73 20.49
N SER A 465 -14.76 -1.66 19.78
CA SER A 465 -15.09 -2.61 18.72
C SER A 465 -14.16 -2.49 17.53
N LEU A 466 -13.77 -1.27 17.12
CA LEU A 466 -12.73 -1.06 16.11
C LEU A 466 -11.40 -1.68 16.51
N VAL A 467 -10.99 -1.52 17.77
CA VAL A 467 -9.75 -2.15 18.24
C VAL A 467 -9.83 -3.67 18.14
N TYR A 468 -10.96 -4.28 18.49
CA TYR A 468 -11.16 -5.73 18.31
C TYR A 468 -11.15 -6.16 16.84
N ASP A 469 -11.65 -5.33 15.92
CA ASP A 469 -11.61 -5.59 14.48
C ASP A 469 -10.18 -5.55 13.94
N GLU A 470 -9.37 -4.57 14.37
CA GLU A 470 -7.97 -4.39 13.95
C GLU A 470 -7.04 -5.52 14.46
N ILE A 471 -7.42 -6.24 15.51
CA ILE A 471 -6.68 -7.42 16.01
C ILE A 471 -7.29 -8.75 15.55
N ASP A 472 -8.14 -8.72 14.51
CA ASP A 472 -8.83 -9.89 13.91
C ASP A 472 -9.76 -10.66 14.89
N GLU A 473 -10.20 -10.05 15.99
CA GLU A 473 -11.19 -10.61 16.92
C GLU A 473 -12.63 -10.17 16.56
N HIS A 474 -13.04 -10.37 15.29
CA HIS A 474 -14.29 -9.84 14.72
C HIS A 474 -15.56 -10.23 15.49
N SER A 475 -15.61 -11.41 16.12
CA SER A 475 -16.77 -11.86 16.91
C SER A 475 -17.02 -10.99 18.14
N LYS A 476 -15.95 -10.57 18.83
CA LYS A 476 -16.05 -9.61 19.94
C LYS A 476 -16.38 -8.22 19.41
N ALA A 477 -15.76 -7.79 18.31
CA ALA A 477 -16.06 -6.51 17.67
C ALA A 477 -17.55 -6.35 17.37
N ILE A 478 -18.18 -7.36 16.75
CA ILE A 478 -19.63 -7.36 16.48
C ILE A 478 -20.45 -7.20 17.76
N SER A 479 -20.13 -8.00 18.79
CA SER A 479 -20.89 -7.98 20.05
C SER A 479 -20.88 -6.61 20.75
N TYR A 480 -19.75 -5.89 20.70
CA TYR A 480 -19.65 -4.56 21.28
C TYR A 480 -20.33 -3.49 20.41
N TYR A 481 -20.28 -3.62 19.09
CA TYR A 481 -20.99 -2.72 18.17
C TYR A 481 -22.50 -2.86 18.23
N GLU A 482 -23.03 -4.08 18.35
CA GLU A 482 -24.47 -4.31 18.53
C GLU A 482 -24.96 -3.66 19.83
N ARG A 483 -24.18 -3.77 20.90
CA ARG A 483 -24.45 -3.07 22.16
C ARG A 483 -24.38 -1.56 22.01
N ALA A 484 -23.40 -1.03 21.27
CA ALA A 484 -23.30 0.40 20.99
C ALA A 484 -24.53 0.92 20.23
N LEU A 485 -24.96 0.18 19.20
CA LEU A 485 -26.13 0.48 18.39
C LEU A 485 -27.41 0.47 19.22
N GLN A 486 -27.57 -0.52 20.10
CA GLN A 486 -28.73 -0.59 21.01
C GLN A 486 -28.81 0.65 21.90
N VAL A 487 -27.68 1.06 22.51
CA VAL A 487 -27.63 2.28 23.34
C VAL A 487 -28.02 3.52 22.53
N LEU A 488 -27.60 3.63 21.26
CA LEU A 488 -27.97 4.75 20.41
C LEU A 488 -29.46 4.73 20.04
N GLN A 489 -30.02 3.57 19.73
CA GLN A 489 -31.45 3.41 19.39
C GLN A 489 -32.36 3.78 20.55
N GLU A 490 -31.96 3.49 21.79
CA GLU A 490 -32.72 3.82 22.99
C GLU A 490 -32.69 5.33 23.34
N ASN A 491 -31.66 6.06 22.88
CA ASN A 491 -31.39 7.45 23.31
C ASN A 491 -31.52 8.51 22.22
N LEU A 492 -31.57 8.13 20.94
CA LEU A 492 -31.58 9.05 19.81
C LEU A 492 -32.80 8.83 18.91
N PRO A 493 -33.30 9.87 18.23
CA PRO A 493 -34.38 9.71 17.26
C PRO A 493 -33.94 8.83 16.07
N GLU A 494 -34.90 8.11 15.46
CA GLU A 494 -34.62 7.12 14.40
C GLU A 494 -33.79 7.63 13.22
N ASN A 495 -33.88 8.92 12.90
CA ASN A 495 -33.11 9.55 11.82
C ASN A 495 -31.90 10.35 12.35
N HIS A 496 -31.26 9.94 13.44
CA HIS A 496 -30.04 10.59 13.91
C HIS A 496 -28.80 10.13 13.11
N LEU A 497 -27.90 11.03 12.75
CA LEU A 497 -26.71 10.70 11.94
C LEU A 497 -25.77 9.70 12.62
N ASP A 498 -25.68 9.71 13.96
CA ASP A 498 -24.87 8.74 14.70
C ASP A 498 -25.35 7.29 14.51
N LEU A 499 -26.65 7.07 14.33
CA LEU A 499 -27.19 5.74 14.01
C LEU A 499 -26.72 5.29 12.63
N ALA A 500 -26.68 6.19 11.64
CA ALA A 500 -26.17 5.89 10.32
C ALA A 500 -24.67 5.54 10.36
N SER A 501 -23.88 6.28 11.14
CA SER A 501 -22.45 6.00 11.36
C SER A 501 -22.23 4.62 11.97
N SER A 502 -23.01 4.23 12.98
CA SER A 502 -22.93 2.89 13.59
C SER A 502 -23.31 1.77 12.62
N TYR A 503 -24.39 1.94 11.84
CA TYR A 503 -24.75 0.96 10.81
C TYR A 503 -23.66 0.82 9.73
N ASN A 504 -23.03 1.92 9.30
CA ASN A 504 -21.93 1.91 8.35
C ASN A 504 -20.71 1.13 8.89
N ASN A 505 -20.36 1.30 10.16
CA ASN A 505 -19.23 0.60 10.77
C ASN A 505 -19.49 -0.91 10.90
N ILE A 506 -20.70 -1.31 11.32
CA ILE A 506 -21.12 -2.73 11.38
C ILE A 506 -21.07 -3.36 9.98
N ALA A 507 -21.54 -2.64 8.97
CA ALA A 507 -21.47 -3.09 7.58
C ALA A 507 -20.02 -3.32 7.13
N GLY A 508 -19.09 -2.47 7.56
CA GLY A 508 -17.65 -2.62 7.31
C GLY A 508 -17.09 -3.94 7.82
N ILE A 509 -17.44 -4.34 9.04
CA ILE A 509 -16.98 -5.60 9.65
C ILE A 509 -17.55 -6.82 8.90
N TYR A 510 -18.85 -6.83 8.62
CA TYR A 510 -19.45 -7.94 7.87
C TYR A 510 -18.89 -8.02 6.44
N ARG A 511 -18.52 -6.89 5.83
CA ARG A 511 -17.82 -6.87 4.55
C ARG A 511 -16.42 -7.48 4.67
N ASN A 512 -15.69 -7.21 5.75
CA ASN A 512 -14.37 -7.82 6.01
C ASN A 512 -14.48 -9.34 6.24
N LEU A 513 -15.54 -9.79 6.91
CA LEU A 513 -15.85 -11.21 7.15
C LEU A 513 -16.36 -11.97 5.91
N GLY A 514 -16.64 -11.27 4.80
CA GLY A 514 -17.22 -11.88 3.59
C GLY A 514 -18.74 -12.11 3.66
N GLU A 515 -19.40 -11.69 4.74
CA GLU A 515 -20.85 -11.75 4.93
C GLU A 515 -21.57 -10.59 4.23
N TYR A 516 -21.39 -10.51 2.91
CA TYR A 516 -21.77 -9.35 2.10
C TYR A 516 -23.28 -9.05 2.09
N SER A 517 -24.13 -10.05 2.28
CA SER A 517 -25.59 -9.87 2.37
C SER A 517 -25.98 -9.08 3.61
N ILE A 518 -25.37 -9.41 4.75
CA ILE A 518 -25.57 -8.72 6.02
C ILE A 518 -24.98 -7.31 5.92
N ALA A 519 -23.75 -7.18 5.42
CA ALA A 519 -23.10 -5.89 5.20
C ALA A 519 -23.95 -4.94 4.34
N PHE A 520 -24.51 -5.44 3.25
CA PHE A 520 -25.38 -4.66 2.35
C PHE A 520 -26.63 -4.15 3.06
N SER A 521 -27.30 -5.00 3.85
CA SER A 521 -28.50 -4.60 4.61
C SER A 521 -28.23 -3.46 5.59
N TYR A 522 -27.04 -3.42 6.20
CA TYR A 522 -26.64 -2.36 7.11
C TYR A 522 -26.24 -1.07 6.37
N TYR A 523 -25.54 -1.16 5.23
CA TYR A 523 -25.28 0.00 4.38
C TYR A 523 -26.60 0.62 3.86
N GLU A 524 -27.63 -0.17 3.58
CA GLU A 524 -28.96 0.33 3.22
C GLU A 524 -29.60 1.14 4.32
N LYS A 525 -29.64 0.62 5.55
CA LYS A 525 -30.15 1.34 6.71
C LYS A 525 -29.41 2.66 6.96
N ALA A 526 -28.09 2.65 6.89
CA ALA A 526 -27.28 3.87 7.01
C ALA A 526 -27.64 4.91 5.93
N MET A 527 -27.85 4.44 4.69
CA MET A 527 -28.12 5.29 3.55
C MET A 527 -29.54 5.87 3.60
N GLU A 528 -30.53 5.11 4.05
CA GLU A 528 -31.89 5.59 4.25
C GLU A 528 -31.94 6.75 5.25
N ILE A 529 -31.21 6.65 6.36
CA ILE A 529 -31.11 7.72 7.36
C ILE A 529 -30.43 8.95 6.74
N GLN A 530 -29.26 8.77 6.12
CA GLN A 530 -28.49 9.88 5.54
C GLN A 530 -29.23 10.56 4.39
N HIS A 531 -29.97 9.82 3.56
CA HIS A 531 -30.72 10.39 2.44
C HIS A 531 -31.87 11.31 2.89
N LYS A 532 -32.44 11.07 4.08
CA LYS A 532 -33.47 11.93 4.65
C LYS A 532 -32.94 13.27 5.19
N ILE A 533 -31.65 13.36 5.49
CA ILE A 533 -31.05 14.47 6.25
C ILE A 533 -30.07 15.28 5.39
N LEU A 534 -29.32 14.60 4.51
CA LEU A 534 -28.23 15.16 3.73
C LEU A 534 -28.67 15.44 2.30
N LEU A 535 -28.12 16.50 1.71
CA LEU A 535 -28.27 16.79 0.27
C LEU A 535 -27.66 15.65 -0.57
N GLU A 536 -28.20 15.40 -1.76
CA GLU A 536 -27.76 14.29 -2.63
C GLU A 536 -26.25 14.28 -2.93
N ASN A 537 -25.63 15.46 -2.92
CA ASN A 537 -24.21 15.65 -3.21
C ASN A 537 -23.33 15.69 -1.96
N HIS A 538 -23.85 15.33 -0.78
CA HIS A 538 -23.06 15.32 0.45
C HIS A 538 -21.95 14.25 0.39
N PRO A 539 -20.70 14.56 0.79
CA PRO A 539 -19.57 13.63 0.72
C PRO A 539 -19.82 12.27 1.39
N ASP A 540 -20.40 12.28 2.60
CA ASP A 540 -20.68 11.04 3.35
C ASP A 540 -21.67 10.12 2.62
N LEU A 541 -22.70 10.70 2.00
CA LEU A 541 -23.68 9.95 1.22
C LEU A 541 -23.06 9.39 -0.07
N MET A 542 -22.15 10.15 -0.72
CA MET A 542 -21.40 9.67 -1.88
C MET A 542 -20.46 8.51 -1.51
N ALA A 543 -19.73 8.62 -0.39
CA ALA A 543 -18.84 7.58 0.11
C ALA A 543 -19.63 6.31 0.47
N LEU A 544 -20.78 6.45 1.12
CA LEU A 544 -21.64 5.32 1.48
C LEU A 544 -22.20 4.61 0.23
N ARG A 545 -22.67 5.36 -0.78
CA ARG A 545 -23.09 4.79 -2.08
C ARG A 545 -21.95 4.03 -2.76
N TYR A 546 -20.74 4.55 -2.65
CA TYR A 546 -19.54 3.89 -3.16
C TYR A 546 -19.26 2.57 -2.41
N TYR A 547 -19.26 2.56 -1.07
CA TYR A 547 -19.06 1.35 -0.28
C TYR A 547 -20.13 0.29 -0.55
N LYS A 548 -21.40 0.70 -0.68
CA LYS A 548 -22.50 -0.19 -1.04
C LYS A 548 -22.24 -0.88 -2.39
N LYS A 549 -21.91 -0.12 -3.44
CA LYS A 549 -21.61 -0.66 -4.79
C LYS A 549 -20.36 -1.55 -4.80
N SER A 550 -19.33 -1.16 -4.07
CA SER A 550 -18.11 -1.98 -3.92
C SER A 550 -18.42 -3.33 -3.26
N THR A 551 -19.23 -3.33 -2.21
CA THR A 551 -19.65 -4.54 -1.49
C THR A 551 -20.52 -5.44 -2.38
N GLU A 552 -21.42 -4.86 -3.16
CA GLU A 552 -22.24 -5.59 -4.13
C GLU A 552 -21.37 -6.24 -5.22
N ASN A 553 -20.38 -5.52 -5.74
CA ASN A 553 -19.41 -6.08 -6.68
C ASN A 553 -18.64 -7.28 -6.11
N LEU A 554 -18.13 -7.16 -4.87
CA LEU A 554 -17.39 -8.25 -4.20
C LEU A 554 -18.28 -9.48 -3.99
N ARG A 555 -19.55 -9.27 -3.61
CA ARG A 555 -20.54 -10.34 -3.45
C ARG A 555 -20.77 -11.12 -4.74
N GLU A 556 -21.03 -10.41 -5.84
CA GLU A 556 -21.29 -11.06 -7.14
C GLU A 556 -20.05 -11.83 -7.62
N ASN A 557 -18.83 -11.30 -7.39
CA ASN A 557 -17.59 -12.04 -7.64
C ASN A 557 -17.46 -13.30 -6.78
N ALA A 558 -17.77 -13.23 -5.48
CA ALA A 558 -17.70 -14.38 -4.60
C ALA A 558 -18.67 -15.49 -5.04
N ILE A 559 -19.90 -15.12 -5.44
CA ILE A 559 -20.88 -16.05 -6.00
C ILE A 559 -20.36 -16.66 -7.30
N GLY A 560 -19.79 -15.85 -8.20
CA GLY A 560 -19.19 -16.34 -9.45
C GLY A 560 -18.02 -17.31 -9.24
N ASN A 561 -17.20 -17.09 -8.21
CA ASN A 561 -16.13 -17.99 -7.80
C ASN A 561 -16.69 -19.33 -7.28
N LEU A 562 -17.73 -19.30 -6.44
CA LEU A 562 -18.40 -20.52 -5.95
C LEU A 562 -18.95 -21.37 -7.11
N TYR A 563 -19.61 -20.73 -8.10
CA TYR A 563 -20.07 -21.42 -9.30
C TYR A 563 -18.91 -22.00 -10.13
N SER A 564 -17.75 -21.33 -10.15
CA SER A 564 -16.54 -21.86 -10.79
C SER A 564 -16.00 -23.11 -10.08
N GLU A 565 -16.09 -23.18 -8.74
CA GLU A 565 -15.64 -24.33 -7.96
C GLU A 565 -16.50 -25.58 -8.22
N ILE A 566 -17.81 -25.41 -8.36
CA ILE A 566 -18.73 -26.50 -8.74
C ILE A 566 -18.80 -26.75 -10.25
N GLN A 567 -17.92 -26.12 -11.04
CA GLN A 567 -17.77 -26.28 -12.50
C GLN A 567 -18.97 -25.84 -13.34
N ASP A 568 -19.90 -25.05 -12.79
CA ASP A 568 -20.92 -24.35 -13.57
C ASP A 568 -20.36 -23.03 -14.09
N TYR A 569 -19.55 -23.12 -15.14
CA TYR A 569 -18.88 -21.96 -15.71
C TYR A 569 -19.87 -20.96 -16.31
N SER A 570 -21.05 -21.41 -16.74
CA SER A 570 -22.08 -20.54 -17.33
C SER A 570 -22.64 -19.55 -16.33
N GLN A 571 -22.98 -20.03 -15.12
CA GLN A 571 -23.39 -19.18 -14.01
C GLN A 571 -22.22 -18.37 -13.48
N SER A 572 -21.03 -18.97 -13.37
CA SER A 572 -19.81 -18.24 -12.97
C SER A 572 -19.59 -16.98 -13.84
N LEU A 573 -19.64 -17.13 -15.17
CA LEU A 573 -19.50 -16.01 -16.11
C LEU A 573 -20.61 -14.96 -15.92
N LEU A 574 -21.87 -15.41 -15.77
CA LEU A 574 -23.01 -14.50 -15.57
C LEU A 574 -22.82 -13.61 -14.35
N PHE A 575 -22.38 -14.17 -13.22
CA PHE A 575 -22.15 -13.43 -11.98
C PHE A 575 -20.92 -12.50 -12.08
N HIS A 576 -19.83 -12.93 -12.72
CA HIS A 576 -18.69 -12.05 -12.97
C HIS A 576 -19.02 -10.89 -13.93
N GLU A 577 -19.88 -11.11 -14.93
CA GLU A 577 -20.38 -10.04 -15.83
C GLU A 577 -21.37 -9.10 -15.15
N LYS A 578 -22.15 -9.56 -14.17
CA LYS A 578 -22.95 -8.68 -13.32
C LYS A 578 -22.03 -7.80 -12.48
N ALA A 579 -21.02 -8.38 -11.85
CA ALA A 579 -20.04 -7.66 -11.03
C ALA A 579 -19.37 -6.53 -11.83
N SER A 580 -18.98 -6.77 -13.09
CA SER A 580 -18.31 -5.77 -13.94
C SER A 580 -19.17 -4.57 -14.32
N LYS A 581 -20.51 -4.68 -14.24
CA LYS A 581 -21.45 -3.59 -14.58
C LYS A 581 -21.78 -2.67 -13.40
N ILE A 582 -21.45 -3.06 -12.17
CA ILE A 582 -21.78 -2.32 -10.94
C ILE A 582 -20.86 -1.09 -10.77
N LEU A 583 -19.58 -1.26 -11.08
CA LEU A 583 -18.54 -0.24 -10.89
C LEU A 583 -18.15 0.41 -12.23
N PRO A 584 -17.71 1.68 -12.22
CA PRO A 584 -17.20 2.33 -13.43
C PRO A 584 -16.05 1.54 -14.07
N GLU A 585 -15.90 1.64 -15.39
CA GLU A 585 -14.91 0.85 -16.15
C GLU A 585 -13.46 1.13 -15.71
N ASN A 586 -13.15 2.37 -15.32
CA ASN A 586 -11.82 2.77 -14.83
C ASN A 586 -11.63 2.53 -13.31
N HIS A 587 -12.52 1.77 -12.66
CA HIS A 587 -12.40 1.47 -11.25
C HIS A 587 -11.40 0.33 -11.00
N ARG A 588 -10.60 0.41 -9.93
CA ARG A 588 -9.52 -0.55 -9.66
C ARG A 588 -10.02 -2.00 -9.43
N LEU A 589 -11.17 -2.17 -8.79
CA LEU A 589 -11.82 -3.50 -8.64
C LEU A 589 -12.36 -4.05 -9.98
N SER A 590 -12.54 -3.20 -11.01
CA SER A 590 -12.98 -3.65 -12.33
C SER A 590 -11.93 -4.53 -13.03
N ALA A 591 -10.66 -4.37 -12.69
CA ALA A 591 -9.60 -5.26 -13.18
C ALA A 591 -9.78 -6.71 -12.66
N ASP A 592 -10.17 -6.88 -11.39
CA ASP A 592 -10.41 -8.21 -10.80
C ASP A 592 -11.62 -8.89 -11.46
N ASN A 593 -12.68 -8.12 -11.72
CA ASN A 593 -13.84 -8.61 -12.48
C ASN A 593 -13.41 -9.17 -13.84
N HIS A 594 -12.58 -8.43 -14.59
CA HIS A 594 -12.12 -8.86 -15.92
C HIS A 594 -11.18 -10.06 -15.87
N ASN A 595 -10.36 -10.20 -14.82
CA ASN A 595 -9.57 -11.40 -14.58
C ASN A 595 -10.47 -12.62 -14.32
N ASN A 596 -11.50 -12.47 -13.49
CA ASN A 596 -12.46 -13.54 -13.19
C ASN A 596 -13.27 -13.95 -14.43
N ILE A 597 -13.74 -12.98 -15.23
CA ILE A 597 -14.40 -13.22 -16.53
C ILE A 597 -13.46 -13.99 -17.48
N GLY A 598 -12.18 -13.58 -17.56
CA GLY A 598 -11.18 -14.25 -18.39
C GLY A 598 -10.98 -15.71 -17.99
N ASN A 599 -10.91 -16.01 -16.69
CA ASN A 599 -10.83 -17.38 -16.18
C ASN A 599 -12.09 -18.21 -16.50
N SER A 600 -13.28 -17.64 -16.37
CA SER A 600 -14.52 -18.31 -16.78
C SER A 600 -14.50 -18.66 -18.28
N TYR A 601 -14.00 -17.76 -19.13
CA TYR A 601 -13.83 -18.04 -20.57
C TYR A 601 -12.78 -19.13 -20.87
N ILE A 602 -11.67 -19.20 -20.12
CA ILE A 602 -10.70 -20.30 -20.23
C ILE A 602 -11.39 -21.64 -19.97
N ASN A 603 -12.16 -21.72 -18.88
CA ASN A 603 -12.82 -22.96 -18.48
C ASN A 603 -13.89 -23.42 -19.50
N MET A 604 -14.48 -22.48 -20.24
CA MET A 604 -15.38 -22.77 -21.37
C MET A 604 -14.66 -23.08 -22.70
N GLY A 605 -13.33 -23.02 -22.75
CA GLY A 605 -12.55 -23.18 -23.98
C GLY A 605 -12.58 -21.99 -24.94
N GLN A 606 -13.08 -20.82 -24.52
CA GLN A 606 -13.16 -19.60 -25.33
C GLN A 606 -11.90 -18.73 -25.16
N TYR A 607 -10.76 -19.24 -25.62
CA TYR A 607 -9.44 -18.65 -25.35
C TYR A 607 -9.23 -17.22 -25.90
N SER A 608 -9.86 -16.86 -27.03
CA SER A 608 -9.77 -15.50 -27.60
C SER A 608 -10.42 -14.46 -26.70
N LYS A 609 -11.64 -14.72 -26.22
CA LYS A 609 -12.35 -13.84 -25.30
C LYS A 609 -11.69 -13.75 -23.93
N ALA A 610 -11.06 -14.85 -23.49
CA ALA A 610 -10.25 -14.85 -22.29
C ALA A 610 -9.08 -13.85 -22.40
N LEU A 611 -8.33 -13.88 -23.51
CA LEU A 611 -7.24 -12.94 -23.76
C LEU A 611 -7.72 -11.48 -23.76
N GLU A 612 -8.82 -11.19 -24.46
CA GLU A 612 -9.40 -9.85 -24.49
C GLU A 612 -9.76 -9.35 -23.08
N SER A 613 -10.29 -10.23 -22.24
CA SER A 613 -10.67 -9.90 -20.86
C SER A 613 -9.44 -9.59 -20.00
N PHE A 614 -8.37 -10.39 -20.07
CA PHE A 614 -7.13 -10.08 -19.35
C PHE A 614 -6.43 -8.81 -19.85
N GLN A 615 -6.50 -8.52 -21.16
CA GLN A 615 -5.98 -7.28 -21.72
C GLN A 615 -6.75 -6.06 -21.22
N LYS A 616 -8.08 -6.16 -21.09
CA LYS A 616 -8.90 -5.12 -20.45
C LYS A 616 -8.49 -4.89 -19.00
N ALA A 617 -8.27 -5.96 -18.23
CA ALA A 617 -7.79 -5.86 -16.85
C ALA A 617 -6.45 -5.09 -16.77
N LEU A 618 -5.47 -5.44 -17.62
CA LEU A 618 -4.17 -4.74 -17.67
C LEU A 618 -4.31 -3.26 -18.05
N ASN A 619 -5.16 -2.92 -19.02
CA ASN A 619 -5.40 -1.54 -19.43
C ASN A 619 -6.02 -0.70 -18.30
N ILE A 620 -7.00 -1.26 -17.58
CA ILE A 620 -7.60 -0.62 -16.40
C ILE A 620 -6.53 -0.37 -15.34
N LEU A 621 -5.73 -1.39 -15.02
CA LEU A 621 -4.65 -1.26 -14.04
C LEU A 621 -3.67 -0.14 -14.44
N GLN A 622 -3.23 -0.10 -15.70
CA GLN A 622 -2.32 0.93 -16.22
C GLN A 622 -2.91 2.35 -16.14
N LYS A 623 -4.20 2.51 -16.43
CA LYS A 623 -4.90 3.81 -16.28
C LYS A 623 -5.03 4.23 -14.81
N THR A 624 -5.27 3.28 -13.91
CA THR A 624 -5.45 3.56 -12.47
C THR A 624 -4.15 3.80 -11.71
N THR A 625 -2.99 3.37 -12.24
CA THR A 625 -1.66 3.55 -11.60
C THR A 625 -0.87 4.75 -12.14
N SER A 626 -1.46 5.59 -12.99
CA SER A 626 -0.80 6.82 -13.45
C SER A 626 -0.70 7.86 -12.31
N PRO A 627 0.45 8.55 -12.11
CA PRO A 627 0.70 9.44 -10.97
C PRO A 627 -0.15 10.73 -10.91
N ASN A 628 -1.13 10.88 -11.80
CA ASN A 628 -1.94 12.10 -11.98
C ASN A 628 -3.36 12.01 -11.40
N ARG A 629 -3.66 11.09 -10.49
CA ARG A 629 -4.90 11.15 -9.72
C ARG A 629 -4.63 10.92 -8.24
N SER A 630 -4.39 12.03 -7.54
CA SER A 630 -4.66 12.11 -6.12
C SER A 630 -6.16 11.94 -5.88
N HIS A 631 -6.47 11.41 -4.70
CA HIS A 631 -7.76 11.26 -4.02
C HIS A 631 -8.21 9.81 -3.83
N ILE A 632 -8.03 9.39 -2.55
CA ILE A 632 -8.56 8.22 -1.84
C ILE A 632 -7.67 6.96 -1.78
N ALA A 633 -6.35 7.08 -1.63
CA ALA A 633 -5.53 5.90 -1.30
C ALA A 633 -4.20 6.21 -0.58
N ASP A 634 -4.25 7.03 0.48
CA ASP A 634 -3.23 6.97 1.53
C ASP A 634 -3.78 5.99 2.57
N THR A 635 -3.50 4.69 2.47
CA THR A 635 -2.61 4.07 3.47
C THR A 635 -1.83 2.80 3.06
N TYR A 636 -1.92 2.23 1.85
CA TYR A 636 -1.13 0.99 1.57
C TYR A 636 -0.60 0.75 0.15
N ASP A 637 -0.72 1.68 -0.80
CA ASP A 637 -0.77 1.27 -2.23
C ASP A 637 0.17 1.98 -3.22
N ASN A 638 1.33 2.46 -2.80
CA ASN A 638 2.28 3.13 -3.71
C ASN A 638 3.49 2.27 -4.17
N ILE A 639 3.29 0.97 -4.39
CA ILE A 639 4.29 0.04 -4.96
C ILE A 639 3.63 -0.73 -6.12
N ALA A 640 4.35 -0.93 -7.22
CA ALA A 640 3.92 -1.64 -8.43
C ALA A 640 2.98 -2.84 -8.11
N HIS A 641 1.72 -2.69 -8.50
CA HIS A 641 0.58 -3.31 -7.84
C HIS A 641 0.50 -4.86 -7.96
N PRO A 642 0.27 -5.62 -6.86
CA PRO A 642 0.04 -7.08 -6.86
C PRO A 642 -0.96 -7.63 -7.89
N LYS A 643 -1.94 -6.82 -8.32
CA LYS A 643 -2.94 -7.21 -9.34
C LYS A 643 -2.36 -7.31 -10.76
N PHE A 644 -1.26 -6.61 -11.07
CA PHE A 644 -0.56 -6.83 -12.34
C PHE A 644 0.01 -8.25 -12.40
N ALA A 645 0.60 -8.72 -11.31
CA ALA A 645 1.12 -10.09 -11.24
C ALA A 645 0.02 -11.14 -11.42
N THR A 646 -1.16 -10.93 -10.81
CA THR A 646 -2.31 -11.81 -10.99
C THR A 646 -2.75 -11.87 -12.47
N SER A 647 -2.87 -10.70 -13.12
CA SER A 647 -3.25 -10.60 -14.53
C SER A 647 -2.22 -11.27 -15.45
N PHE A 648 -0.92 -11.06 -15.22
CA PHE A 648 0.14 -11.72 -15.97
C PHE A 648 0.18 -13.24 -15.77
N ASN A 649 -0.06 -13.72 -14.54
CA ASN A 649 -0.15 -15.15 -14.25
C ASN A 649 -1.31 -15.81 -15.03
N HIS A 650 -2.47 -15.16 -15.12
CA HIS A 650 -3.58 -15.67 -15.91
C HIS A 650 -3.29 -15.71 -17.41
N ILE A 651 -2.63 -14.69 -17.96
CA ILE A 651 -2.18 -14.67 -19.36
C ILE A 651 -1.14 -15.77 -19.62
N GLY A 652 -0.21 -15.98 -18.70
CA GLY A 652 0.76 -17.07 -18.77
C GLY A 652 0.08 -18.45 -18.82
N SER A 653 -0.92 -18.66 -17.95
CA SER A 653 -1.73 -19.89 -17.93
C SER A 653 -2.47 -20.10 -19.26
N LEU A 654 -3.06 -19.05 -19.82
CA LEU A 654 -3.73 -19.08 -21.12
C LEU A 654 -2.77 -19.53 -22.25
N TYR A 655 -1.58 -18.91 -22.35
CA TYR A 655 -0.61 -19.30 -23.37
C TYR A 655 -0.06 -20.71 -23.16
N SER A 656 0.05 -21.17 -21.91
CA SER A 656 0.42 -22.55 -21.61
C SER A 656 -0.62 -23.55 -22.13
N LYS A 657 -1.92 -23.26 -21.93
CA LYS A 657 -3.02 -24.07 -22.50
C LYS A 657 -3.07 -24.04 -24.03
N LEU A 658 -2.66 -22.94 -24.66
CA LEU A 658 -2.52 -22.82 -26.12
C LEU A 658 -1.25 -23.51 -26.67
N GLY A 659 -0.38 -24.03 -25.81
CA GLY A 659 0.89 -24.67 -26.20
C GLY A 659 2.00 -23.68 -26.59
N ASN A 660 1.81 -22.37 -26.40
CA ASN A 660 2.84 -21.36 -26.62
C ASN A 660 3.67 -21.16 -25.35
N TYR A 661 4.49 -22.15 -25.03
CA TYR A 661 5.28 -22.18 -23.79
C TYR A 661 6.28 -21.03 -23.65
N PRO A 662 7.02 -20.58 -24.69
CA PRO A 662 7.94 -19.44 -24.54
C PRO A 662 7.25 -18.16 -24.06
N LEU A 663 6.06 -17.87 -24.61
CA LEU A 663 5.29 -16.71 -24.21
C LEU A 663 4.68 -16.89 -22.81
N ALA A 664 4.22 -18.11 -22.49
CA ALA A 664 3.73 -18.44 -21.16
C ALA A 664 4.80 -18.21 -20.08
N LEU A 665 6.02 -18.72 -20.28
CA LEU A 665 7.16 -18.54 -19.37
C LEU A 665 7.48 -17.05 -19.17
N SER A 666 7.54 -16.26 -20.25
CA SER A 666 7.79 -14.82 -20.16
C SER A 666 6.77 -14.08 -19.29
N TYR A 667 5.48 -14.43 -19.39
CA TYR A 667 4.44 -13.82 -18.56
C TYR A 667 4.50 -14.28 -17.10
N PHE A 668 4.81 -15.55 -16.82
CA PHE A 668 5.03 -16.02 -15.45
C PHE A 668 6.26 -15.36 -14.80
N GLU A 669 7.35 -15.14 -15.55
CA GLU A 669 8.53 -14.42 -15.07
C GLU A 669 8.21 -12.97 -14.71
N LYS A 670 7.43 -12.26 -15.54
CA LYS A 670 6.93 -10.92 -15.22
C LYS A 670 6.08 -10.91 -13.95
N ALA A 671 5.22 -11.91 -13.78
CA ALA A 671 4.40 -12.04 -12.56
C ALA A 671 5.27 -12.29 -11.32
N LEU A 672 6.30 -13.15 -11.42
CA LEU A 672 7.24 -13.41 -10.34
C LEU A 672 8.08 -12.18 -9.97
N ALA A 673 8.60 -11.44 -10.95
CA ALA A 673 9.39 -10.24 -10.72
C ALA A 673 8.61 -9.24 -9.84
N ILE A 674 7.36 -8.95 -10.22
CA ILE A 674 6.47 -8.08 -9.43
C ILE A 674 6.22 -8.66 -8.03
N ARG A 675 6.01 -9.97 -7.89
CA ARG A 675 5.73 -10.59 -6.58
C ARG A 675 6.95 -10.61 -5.65
N HIS A 676 8.16 -10.76 -6.18
CA HIS A 676 9.40 -10.67 -5.43
C HIS A 676 9.74 -9.24 -5.00
N GLU A 677 9.31 -8.24 -5.77
CA GLU A 677 9.44 -6.82 -5.40
C GLU A 677 8.39 -6.36 -4.36
N THR A 678 7.20 -6.99 -4.33
CA THR A 678 6.05 -6.51 -3.53
C THR A 678 5.83 -7.21 -2.20
N PHE A 679 6.25 -8.47 -2.04
CA PHE A 679 6.04 -9.23 -0.81
C PHE A 679 7.35 -9.86 -0.32
N PRO A 680 7.50 -10.11 1.00
CA PRO A 680 8.50 -11.06 1.48
C PRO A 680 8.28 -12.40 0.76
N TYR A 681 9.36 -13.12 0.45
CA TYR A 681 9.50 -14.31 -0.43
C TYR A 681 8.44 -15.45 -0.33
N ASN A 682 7.45 -15.37 0.56
CA ASN A 682 6.56 -16.45 0.99
C ASN A 682 5.05 -16.20 0.75
N HIS A 683 4.60 -15.34 -0.17
CA HIS A 683 3.14 -15.18 -0.38
C HIS A 683 2.49 -16.40 -1.11
N PRO A 684 1.30 -16.89 -0.72
CA PRO A 684 0.63 -18.04 -1.38
C PRO A 684 0.38 -17.88 -2.89
N ASP A 685 0.18 -16.65 -3.37
CA ASP A 685 0.04 -16.38 -4.81
C ASP A 685 1.33 -16.69 -5.59
N THR A 686 2.51 -16.49 -4.97
CA THR A 686 3.80 -16.84 -5.57
C THR A 686 3.91 -18.35 -5.78
N ALA A 687 3.42 -19.14 -4.83
CA ALA A 687 3.33 -20.60 -4.97
C ALA A 687 2.43 -21.02 -6.14
N THR A 688 1.33 -20.30 -6.37
CA THR A 688 0.44 -20.55 -7.51
C THR A 688 1.14 -20.29 -8.86
N ILE A 689 1.98 -19.26 -8.94
CA ILE A 689 2.79 -19.01 -10.14
C ILE A 689 3.81 -20.13 -10.36
N TYR A 690 4.49 -20.60 -9.30
CA TYR A 690 5.41 -21.74 -9.41
C TYR A 690 4.71 -23.04 -9.83
N ASN A 691 3.49 -23.30 -9.35
CA ASN A 691 2.69 -24.42 -9.82
C ASN A 691 2.40 -24.34 -11.32
N ASN A 692 2.04 -23.17 -11.84
CA ASN A 692 1.73 -22.99 -13.27
C ASN A 692 2.98 -23.07 -14.15
N LEU A 693 4.12 -22.58 -13.66
CA LEU A 693 5.43 -22.78 -14.29
C LEU A 693 5.78 -24.27 -14.37
N ALA A 694 5.61 -25.00 -13.27
CA ALA A 694 5.87 -26.44 -13.21
C ALA A 694 4.98 -27.22 -14.18
N GLU A 695 3.68 -26.89 -14.29
CA GLU A 695 2.79 -27.49 -15.29
C GLU A 695 3.30 -27.24 -16.72
N SER A 696 3.76 -26.01 -16.99
CA SER A 696 4.29 -25.63 -18.31
C SER A 696 5.56 -26.41 -18.66
N PHE A 697 6.52 -26.53 -17.73
CA PHE A 697 7.71 -27.36 -17.92
C PHE A 697 7.37 -28.85 -18.07
N CYS A 698 6.38 -29.35 -17.34
CA CYS A 698 5.89 -30.72 -17.48
C CYS A 698 5.32 -30.98 -18.88
N ASN A 699 4.63 -30.01 -19.46
CA ASN A 699 4.10 -30.10 -20.83
C ASN A 699 5.20 -29.97 -21.90
N MET A 700 6.31 -29.31 -21.58
CA MET A 700 7.54 -29.28 -22.39
C MET A 700 8.41 -30.55 -22.25
N CYS A 701 7.99 -31.51 -21.42
CA CYS A 701 8.77 -32.71 -21.06
C CYS A 701 10.05 -32.43 -20.26
N GLU A 702 10.20 -31.25 -19.64
CA GLU A 702 11.29 -30.93 -18.73
C GLU A 702 10.92 -31.31 -17.29
N TYR A 703 10.83 -32.61 -17.04
CA TYR A 703 10.23 -33.18 -15.83
C TYR A 703 10.99 -32.83 -14.54
N GLU A 704 12.33 -32.80 -14.58
CA GLU A 704 13.16 -32.45 -13.42
C GLU A 704 12.94 -31.00 -12.99
N LYS A 705 12.84 -30.07 -13.96
CA LYS A 705 12.51 -28.68 -13.67
C LYS A 705 11.09 -28.54 -13.14
N ALA A 706 10.13 -29.27 -13.71
CA ALA A 706 8.76 -29.29 -13.24
C ALA A 706 8.68 -29.72 -11.76
N ILE A 707 9.36 -30.81 -11.39
CA ILE A 707 9.42 -31.27 -9.99
C ILE A 707 10.04 -30.19 -9.09
N SER A 708 11.16 -29.59 -9.49
CA SER A 708 11.81 -28.53 -8.70
C SER A 708 10.89 -27.33 -8.45
N TYR A 709 10.10 -26.90 -9.43
CA TYR A 709 9.14 -25.81 -9.24
C TYR A 709 7.92 -26.22 -8.40
N TYR A 710 7.43 -27.46 -8.51
CA TYR A 710 6.40 -27.96 -7.58
C TYR A 710 6.93 -28.03 -6.14
N GLU A 711 8.19 -28.41 -5.92
CA GLU A 711 8.83 -28.40 -4.61
C GLU A 711 8.93 -26.98 -4.03
N LYS A 712 9.31 -25.98 -4.84
CA LYS A 712 9.28 -24.56 -4.44
C LYS A 712 7.87 -24.11 -4.05
N SER A 713 6.84 -24.54 -4.78
CA SER A 713 5.44 -24.26 -4.42
C SER A 713 5.06 -24.92 -3.08
N LEU A 714 5.48 -26.16 -2.83
CA LEU A 714 5.24 -26.85 -1.56
C LEU A 714 5.96 -26.19 -0.39
N GLU A 715 7.19 -25.72 -0.58
CA GLU A 715 7.96 -25.02 0.45
C GLU A 715 7.23 -23.76 0.93
N ILE A 716 6.72 -22.96 -0.01
CA ILE A 716 5.92 -21.77 0.34
C ILE A 716 4.62 -22.17 1.03
N PHE A 717 3.90 -23.18 0.54
CA PHE A 717 2.65 -23.61 1.19
C PHE A 717 2.88 -24.17 2.60
N ARG A 718 3.96 -24.92 2.84
CA ARG A 718 4.33 -25.41 4.19
C ARG A 718 4.57 -24.27 5.18
N ARG A 719 5.03 -23.12 4.71
CA ARG A 719 5.27 -21.94 5.54
C ARG A 719 4.02 -21.08 5.76
N THR A 720 2.98 -21.24 4.94
CA THR A 720 1.84 -20.32 4.89
C THR A 720 0.48 -20.92 5.18
N LEU A 721 0.32 -22.23 5.04
CA LEU A 721 -0.96 -22.92 5.19
C LEU A 721 -0.84 -24.00 6.25
N PRO A 722 -1.93 -24.27 7.01
CA PRO A 722 -1.95 -25.36 7.98
C PRO A 722 -1.80 -26.72 7.27
N ASP A 723 -1.18 -27.68 7.97
CA ASP A 723 -1.01 -29.03 7.48
C ASP A 723 -2.35 -29.66 7.06
N GLY A 724 -2.36 -30.33 5.90
CA GLY A 724 -3.57 -30.96 5.36
C GLY A 724 -4.48 -30.05 4.54
N HIS A 725 -4.11 -28.78 4.31
CA HIS A 725 -4.85 -27.90 3.39
C HIS A 725 -4.98 -28.49 1.97
N ALA A 726 -6.13 -28.35 1.32
CA ALA A 726 -6.42 -28.96 0.00
C ALA A 726 -5.42 -28.58 -1.11
N LYS A 727 -4.78 -27.41 -1.01
CA LYS A 727 -3.70 -26.96 -1.92
C LYS A 727 -2.50 -27.91 -1.94
N PHE A 728 -2.17 -28.59 -0.83
CA PHE A 728 -1.13 -29.63 -0.83
C PHE A 728 -1.53 -30.83 -1.70
N GLY A 729 -2.81 -31.24 -1.63
CA GLY A 729 -3.35 -32.29 -2.48
C GLY A 729 -3.19 -31.99 -3.96
N LEU A 730 -3.39 -30.73 -4.37
CA LEU A 730 -3.24 -30.30 -5.77
C LEU A 730 -1.80 -30.51 -6.27
N ILE A 731 -0.82 -30.05 -5.49
CA ILE A 731 0.58 -30.16 -5.89
C ILE A 731 1.05 -31.63 -5.91
N TYR A 732 0.67 -32.43 -4.91
CA TYR A 732 1.01 -33.86 -4.91
C TYR A 732 0.36 -34.60 -6.09
N ASN A 733 -0.88 -34.26 -6.45
CA ASN A 733 -1.52 -34.82 -7.62
C ASN A 733 -0.77 -34.45 -8.92
N ASN A 734 -0.31 -33.20 -9.04
CA ASN A 734 0.46 -32.75 -10.18
C ASN A 734 1.85 -33.43 -10.27
N ILE A 735 2.55 -33.60 -9.14
CA ILE A 735 3.80 -34.37 -9.05
C ILE A 735 3.57 -35.83 -9.45
N GLY A 736 2.48 -36.45 -8.97
CA GLY A 736 2.07 -37.79 -9.40
C GLY A 736 1.89 -37.89 -10.92
N GLY A 737 1.31 -36.85 -11.53
CA GLY A 737 1.20 -36.69 -12.97
C GLY A 737 2.54 -36.67 -13.70
N VAL A 738 3.54 -35.95 -13.15
CA VAL A 738 4.91 -35.92 -13.70
C VAL A 738 5.54 -37.31 -13.66
N TYR A 739 5.54 -37.98 -12.51
CA TYR A 739 6.10 -39.33 -12.39
C TYR A 739 5.39 -40.36 -13.28
N ASN A 740 4.09 -40.19 -13.49
CA ASN A 740 3.33 -41.02 -14.41
C ASN A 740 3.80 -40.84 -15.87
N LYS A 741 4.07 -39.60 -16.30
CA LYS A 741 4.66 -39.31 -17.62
C LYS A 741 6.10 -39.83 -17.74
N MET A 742 6.86 -39.86 -16.64
CA MET A 742 8.19 -40.48 -16.56
C MET A 742 8.16 -42.01 -16.51
N THR A 743 6.97 -42.63 -16.52
CA THR A 743 6.76 -44.09 -16.38
C THR A 743 7.18 -44.67 -15.02
N GLU A 744 7.42 -43.83 -14.02
CA GLU A 744 7.70 -44.22 -12.63
C GLU A 744 6.38 -44.46 -11.86
N TYR A 745 5.59 -45.43 -12.32
CA TYR A 745 4.21 -45.63 -11.90
C TYR A 745 4.02 -45.85 -10.39
N SER A 746 4.97 -46.52 -9.73
CA SER A 746 4.92 -46.75 -8.27
C SER A 746 5.02 -45.44 -7.48
N LYS A 747 5.89 -44.51 -7.91
CA LYS A 747 6.00 -43.18 -7.30
C LYS A 747 4.78 -42.31 -7.62
N ALA A 748 4.28 -42.40 -8.86
CA ALA A 748 3.05 -41.71 -9.24
C ALA A 748 1.88 -42.12 -8.33
N LEU A 749 1.69 -43.43 -8.13
CA LEU A 749 0.65 -43.97 -7.25
C LEU A 749 0.81 -43.52 -5.80
N SER A 750 2.04 -43.46 -5.27
CA SER A 750 2.24 -42.97 -3.89
C SER A 750 1.81 -41.52 -3.71
N PHE A 751 2.15 -40.64 -4.66
CA PHE A 751 1.73 -39.24 -4.62
C PHE A 751 0.22 -39.06 -4.83
N TYR A 752 -0.39 -39.82 -5.75
CA TYR A 752 -1.85 -39.80 -5.93
C TYR A 752 -2.60 -40.25 -4.68
N LYS A 753 -2.09 -41.25 -3.95
CA LYS A 753 -2.67 -41.68 -2.66
C LYS A 753 -2.55 -40.62 -1.58
N GLN A 754 -1.40 -39.93 -1.49
CA GLN A 754 -1.23 -38.81 -0.56
C GLN A 754 -2.21 -37.68 -0.86
N ALA A 755 -2.38 -37.31 -2.14
CA ALA A 755 -3.37 -36.31 -2.56
C ALA A 755 -4.79 -36.74 -2.19
N LEU A 756 -5.16 -38.00 -2.44
CA LEU A 756 -6.48 -38.53 -2.10
C LEU A 756 -6.77 -38.44 -0.59
N GLN A 757 -5.80 -38.81 0.24
CA GLN A 757 -5.95 -38.75 1.70
C GLN A 757 -6.20 -37.31 2.18
N ILE A 758 -5.48 -36.33 1.62
CA ILE A 758 -5.69 -34.91 1.92
C ILE A 758 -7.11 -34.49 1.51
N TYR A 759 -7.54 -34.86 0.31
CA TYR A 759 -8.88 -34.48 -0.17
C TYR A 759 -10.01 -35.16 0.60
N GLN A 760 -9.84 -36.39 1.06
CA GLN A 760 -10.82 -37.08 1.91
C GLN A 760 -11.00 -36.40 3.26
N ASN A 761 -9.93 -35.82 3.80
CA ASN A 761 -9.99 -35.06 5.04
C ASN A 761 -10.54 -33.64 4.82
N ALA A 762 -10.31 -33.06 3.65
CA ALA A 762 -10.68 -31.67 3.35
C ALA A 762 -12.10 -31.48 2.81
N PHE A 763 -12.69 -32.51 2.17
CA PHE A 763 -13.96 -32.38 1.45
C PHE A 763 -14.99 -33.45 1.84
N PRO A 764 -16.31 -33.15 1.75
CA PRO A 764 -17.37 -34.15 1.91
C PRO A 764 -17.30 -35.27 0.85
N GLU A 765 -17.86 -36.45 1.16
CA GLU A 765 -17.71 -37.66 0.32
C GLU A 765 -18.16 -37.52 -1.14
N ASN A 766 -19.11 -36.63 -1.43
CA ASN A 766 -19.65 -36.40 -2.79
C ASN A 766 -18.97 -35.23 -3.54
N HIS A 767 -17.85 -34.70 -3.03
CA HIS A 767 -17.21 -33.55 -3.65
C HIS A 767 -16.54 -33.92 -5.00
N PRO A 768 -16.70 -33.13 -6.08
CA PRO A 768 -16.13 -33.44 -7.41
C PRO A 768 -14.61 -33.67 -7.42
N THR A 769 -13.86 -32.96 -6.58
CA THR A 769 -12.40 -33.15 -6.42
C THR A 769 -12.02 -34.56 -6.01
N LEU A 770 -12.84 -35.24 -5.18
CA LEU A 770 -12.60 -36.64 -4.81
C LEU A 770 -12.73 -37.56 -6.03
N ALA A 771 -13.67 -37.30 -6.94
CA ALA A 771 -13.81 -38.08 -8.17
C ALA A 771 -12.59 -37.95 -9.10
N ILE A 772 -11.98 -36.76 -9.18
CA ILE A 772 -10.72 -36.54 -9.91
C ILE A 772 -9.60 -37.36 -9.25
N SER A 773 -9.46 -37.28 -7.93
CA SER A 773 -8.42 -37.98 -7.20
C SER A 773 -8.56 -39.50 -7.28
N TYR A 774 -9.78 -40.04 -7.18
CA TYR A 774 -10.05 -41.47 -7.36
C TYR A 774 -9.70 -41.94 -8.77
N ASN A 775 -9.98 -41.13 -9.81
CA ASN A 775 -9.55 -41.46 -11.17
C ASN A 775 -8.03 -41.52 -11.31
N ASN A 776 -7.30 -40.60 -10.69
CA ASN A 776 -5.84 -40.60 -10.78
C ASN A 776 -5.21 -41.77 -10.02
N VAL A 777 -5.76 -42.14 -8.86
CA VAL A 777 -5.36 -43.36 -8.15
C VAL A 777 -5.68 -44.61 -8.98
N GLY A 778 -6.88 -44.68 -9.57
CA GLY A 778 -7.27 -45.77 -10.47
C GLY A 778 -6.33 -45.90 -11.68
N LEU A 779 -5.93 -44.79 -12.29
CA LEU A 779 -4.94 -44.76 -13.36
C LEU A 779 -3.58 -45.28 -12.89
N GLY A 780 -3.14 -44.89 -11.68
CA GLY A 780 -1.90 -45.40 -11.09
C GLY A 780 -1.92 -46.92 -10.92
N TYR A 781 -3.02 -47.47 -10.40
CA TYR A 781 -3.23 -48.92 -10.28
C TYR A 781 -3.26 -49.62 -11.66
N ALA A 782 -3.93 -49.04 -12.65
CA ALA A 782 -3.97 -49.59 -14.01
C ALA A 782 -2.58 -49.66 -14.65
N ASN A 783 -1.72 -48.65 -14.41
CA ASN A 783 -0.38 -48.61 -14.98
C ASN A 783 0.60 -49.60 -14.33
N ILE A 784 0.43 -49.92 -13.05
CA ILE A 784 1.19 -51.01 -12.39
C ILE A 784 0.60 -52.41 -12.63
N GLY A 785 -0.52 -52.52 -13.37
CA GLY A 785 -1.16 -53.78 -13.74
C GLY A 785 -2.15 -54.35 -12.72
N GLN A 786 -2.50 -53.59 -11.67
CA GLN A 786 -3.50 -53.97 -10.66
C GLN A 786 -4.89 -53.51 -11.12
N PHE A 787 -5.46 -54.27 -12.05
CA PHE A 787 -6.67 -53.87 -12.78
C PHE A 787 -7.96 -53.93 -11.94
N SER A 788 -8.05 -54.79 -10.92
CA SER A 788 -9.25 -54.83 -10.06
C SER A 788 -9.39 -53.57 -9.21
N GLU A 789 -8.31 -53.15 -8.58
CA GLU A 789 -8.22 -51.94 -7.77
C GLU A 789 -8.47 -50.71 -8.64
N ALA A 790 -7.92 -50.69 -9.85
CA ALA A 790 -8.19 -49.63 -10.82
C ALA A 790 -9.70 -49.49 -11.12
N LEU A 791 -10.39 -50.60 -11.37
CA LEU A 791 -11.84 -50.61 -11.60
C LEU A 791 -12.61 -50.11 -10.37
N ASP A 792 -12.27 -50.57 -9.17
CA ASP A 792 -12.93 -50.14 -7.93
C ASP A 792 -12.84 -48.61 -7.74
N PHE A 793 -11.65 -48.04 -7.93
CA PHE A 793 -11.45 -46.60 -7.81
C PHE A 793 -12.14 -45.80 -8.92
N HIS A 794 -12.11 -46.27 -10.17
CA HIS A 794 -12.84 -45.61 -11.24
C HIS A 794 -14.37 -45.68 -11.05
N HIS A 795 -14.90 -46.78 -10.51
CA HIS A 795 -16.32 -46.90 -10.17
C HIS A 795 -16.74 -45.94 -9.07
N LYS A 796 -15.91 -45.74 -8.03
CA LYS A 796 -16.14 -44.68 -7.02
C LYS A 796 -16.20 -43.29 -7.64
N ALA A 797 -15.30 -43.00 -8.59
CA ALA A 797 -15.32 -41.73 -9.31
C ALA A 797 -16.59 -41.55 -10.17
N VAL A 798 -17.08 -42.62 -10.80
CA VAL A 798 -18.36 -42.60 -11.54
C VAL A 798 -19.53 -42.31 -10.60
N GLN A 799 -19.58 -42.97 -9.44
CA GLN A 799 -20.67 -42.81 -8.48
C GLN A 799 -20.83 -41.35 -8.03
N ILE A 800 -19.73 -40.68 -7.71
CA ILE A 800 -19.73 -39.25 -7.32
C ILE A 800 -20.19 -38.36 -8.49
N LYS A 801 -19.72 -38.61 -9.70
CA LYS A 801 -20.05 -37.76 -10.86
C LYS A 801 -21.49 -37.94 -11.35
N LEU A 802 -22.04 -39.15 -11.22
CA LEU A 802 -23.45 -39.41 -11.52
C LEU A 802 -24.38 -38.73 -10.53
N SER A 803 -24.05 -38.71 -9.23
CA SER A 803 -24.88 -38.03 -8.22
C SER A 803 -24.88 -36.51 -8.39
N SER A 804 -23.85 -35.94 -9.04
CA SER A 804 -23.75 -34.52 -9.34
C SER A 804 -24.16 -34.14 -10.77
N ASN A 805 -24.71 -35.06 -11.58
CA ASN A 805 -25.00 -34.84 -13.01
C ASN A 805 -23.81 -34.26 -13.81
N ASP A 806 -22.58 -34.64 -13.46
CA ASP A 806 -21.36 -34.12 -14.08
C ASP A 806 -21.04 -34.87 -15.39
N SER A 807 -21.07 -34.13 -16.50
CA SER A 807 -20.68 -34.61 -17.84
C SER A 807 -19.28 -35.22 -17.91
N SER A 808 -18.38 -34.87 -16.97
CA SER A 808 -17.04 -35.42 -16.84
C SER A 808 -17.02 -36.90 -16.42
N VAL A 809 -18.19 -37.49 -16.12
CA VAL A 809 -18.35 -38.94 -15.93
C VAL A 809 -17.87 -39.73 -17.15
N ALA A 810 -17.97 -39.14 -18.35
CA ALA A 810 -17.46 -39.74 -19.59
C ALA A 810 -15.96 -40.07 -19.51
N THR A 811 -15.15 -39.24 -18.84
CA THR A 811 -13.72 -39.51 -18.64
C THR A 811 -13.50 -40.72 -17.74
N SER A 812 -14.31 -40.88 -16.68
CA SER A 812 -14.23 -42.05 -15.80
C SER A 812 -14.64 -43.32 -16.55
N TYR A 813 -15.69 -43.27 -17.38
CA TYR A 813 -16.08 -44.38 -18.24
C TYR A 813 -15.02 -44.74 -19.28
N ASN A 814 -14.35 -43.76 -19.89
CA ASN A 814 -13.21 -44.01 -20.77
C ASN A 814 -12.07 -44.74 -20.05
N ASN A 815 -11.77 -44.37 -18.80
CA ASN A 815 -10.74 -45.05 -18.01
C ASN A 815 -11.14 -46.50 -17.68
N ILE A 816 -12.39 -46.74 -17.28
CA ILE A 816 -12.94 -48.08 -17.06
C ILE A 816 -12.85 -48.93 -18.32
N ALA A 817 -13.26 -48.35 -19.46
CA ALA A 817 -13.19 -49.01 -20.76
C ALA A 817 -11.75 -49.38 -21.14
N PHE A 818 -10.79 -48.48 -20.88
CA PHE A 818 -9.38 -48.75 -21.10
C PHE A 818 -8.85 -49.88 -20.22
N VAL A 819 -9.26 -49.96 -18.95
CA VAL A 819 -8.90 -51.09 -18.07
C VAL A 819 -9.49 -52.40 -18.62
N TYR A 820 -10.76 -52.42 -19.04
CA TYR A 820 -11.38 -53.59 -19.67
C TYR A 820 -10.67 -54.02 -20.96
N HIS A 821 -10.23 -53.05 -21.77
CA HIS A 821 -9.42 -53.29 -22.96
C HIS A 821 -8.08 -53.94 -22.62
N ARG A 822 -7.39 -53.46 -21.57
CA ARG A 822 -6.10 -54.01 -21.11
C ARG A 822 -6.19 -55.43 -20.56
N ILE A 823 -7.35 -55.84 -20.04
CA ILE A 823 -7.64 -57.22 -19.61
C ILE A 823 -8.34 -58.05 -20.70
N HIS A 824 -8.32 -57.59 -21.95
CA HIS A 824 -8.87 -58.27 -23.13
C HIS A 824 -10.38 -58.56 -23.10
N LYS A 825 -11.15 -57.82 -22.28
CA LYS A 825 -12.63 -57.88 -22.24
C LYS A 825 -13.22 -56.84 -23.19
N TYR A 826 -13.03 -57.04 -24.49
CA TYR A 826 -13.32 -56.04 -25.53
C TYR A 826 -14.79 -55.63 -25.61
N GLU A 827 -15.74 -56.54 -25.39
CA GLU A 827 -17.18 -56.23 -25.39
C GLU A 827 -17.55 -55.21 -24.31
N LYS A 828 -17.03 -55.41 -23.08
CA LYS A 828 -17.21 -54.45 -21.98
C LYS A 828 -16.50 -53.13 -22.23
N ALA A 829 -15.31 -53.18 -22.85
CA ALA A 829 -14.61 -51.96 -23.24
C ALA A 829 -15.44 -51.13 -24.23
N LEU A 830 -16.03 -51.76 -25.24
CA LEU A 830 -16.92 -51.09 -26.20
C LEU A 830 -18.16 -50.52 -25.52
N GLU A 831 -18.79 -51.25 -24.60
CA GLU A 831 -19.95 -50.77 -23.84
C GLU A 831 -19.64 -49.44 -23.13
N PHE A 832 -18.55 -49.39 -22.37
CA PHE A 832 -18.18 -48.19 -21.62
C PHE A 832 -17.66 -47.05 -22.51
N PHE A 833 -16.91 -47.35 -23.59
CA PHE A 833 -16.50 -46.32 -24.55
C PHE A 833 -17.70 -45.70 -25.28
N LYS A 834 -18.74 -46.48 -25.62
CA LYS A 834 -19.98 -45.97 -26.22
C LYS A 834 -20.75 -45.08 -25.25
N LYS A 835 -20.90 -45.49 -23.98
CA LYS A 835 -21.49 -44.65 -22.93
C LYS A 835 -20.76 -43.31 -22.77
N ALA A 836 -19.43 -43.32 -22.80
CA ALA A 836 -18.64 -42.10 -22.74
C ALA A 836 -18.84 -41.20 -23.98
N LEU A 837 -18.94 -41.82 -25.16
CA LEU A 837 -19.18 -41.11 -26.42
C LEU A 837 -20.57 -40.45 -26.44
N GLU A 838 -21.63 -41.16 -26.05
CA GLU A 838 -23.01 -40.65 -25.99
C GLU A 838 -23.09 -39.39 -25.11
N ILE A 839 -22.56 -39.46 -23.88
CA ILE A 839 -22.55 -38.32 -22.96
C ILE A 839 -21.78 -37.14 -23.54
N GLN A 840 -20.64 -37.38 -24.19
CA GLN A 840 -19.85 -36.31 -24.80
C GLN A 840 -20.55 -35.71 -26.02
N GLN A 841 -21.32 -36.49 -26.79
CA GLN A 841 -22.07 -36.00 -27.94
C GLN A 841 -23.23 -35.08 -27.52
N GLU A 842 -23.84 -35.37 -26.37
CA GLU A 842 -24.90 -34.53 -25.81
C GLU A 842 -24.36 -33.24 -25.16
N THR A 843 -23.13 -33.26 -24.64
CA THR A 843 -22.60 -32.18 -23.78
C THR A 843 -21.56 -31.28 -24.46
N LEU A 844 -20.87 -31.75 -25.50
CA LEU A 844 -19.78 -31.03 -26.16
C LEU A 844 -20.13 -30.66 -27.61
N PRO A 845 -19.62 -29.54 -28.14
CA PRO A 845 -19.74 -29.21 -29.56
C PRO A 845 -19.17 -30.31 -30.45
N SER A 846 -19.75 -30.49 -31.64
CA SER A 846 -19.41 -31.58 -32.58
C SER A 846 -17.93 -31.65 -33.01
N GLY A 847 -17.16 -30.57 -32.81
CA GLY A 847 -15.71 -30.51 -33.06
C GLY A 847 -14.81 -30.73 -31.83
N HIS A 848 -15.34 -31.10 -30.66
CA HIS A 848 -14.53 -31.14 -29.45
C HIS A 848 -13.49 -32.29 -29.47
N PRO A 849 -12.21 -32.05 -29.12
CA PRO A 849 -11.15 -33.08 -29.15
C PRO A 849 -11.45 -34.35 -28.33
N HIS A 850 -12.19 -34.24 -27.22
CA HIS A 850 -12.59 -35.39 -26.40
C HIS A 850 -13.45 -36.40 -27.17
N LEU A 851 -14.35 -35.93 -28.05
CA LEU A 851 -15.16 -36.80 -28.92
C LEU A 851 -14.25 -37.63 -29.83
N ALA A 852 -13.23 -36.99 -30.41
CA ALA A 852 -12.28 -37.67 -31.27
C ALA A 852 -11.46 -38.73 -30.51
N THR A 853 -11.15 -38.50 -29.23
CA THR A 853 -10.47 -39.49 -28.39
C THR A 853 -11.34 -40.71 -28.12
N CYS A 854 -12.61 -40.54 -27.80
CA CYS A 854 -13.55 -41.67 -27.66
C CYS A 854 -13.65 -42.48 -28.95
N LEU A 855 -13.85 -41.82 -30.08
CA LEU A 855 -13.91 -42.46 -31.40
C LEU A 855 -12.61 -43.22 -31.72
N CYS A 856 -11.46 -42.62 -31.44
CA CYS A 856 -10.15 -43.27 -31.63
C CYS A 856 -9.99 -44.52 -30.76
N ASN A 857 -10.45 -44.47 -29.50
CA ASN A 857 -10.38 -45.61 -28.59
C ASN A 857 -11.32 -46.74 -29.01
N ILE A 858 -12.53 -46.42 -29.49
CA ILE A 858 -13.46 -47.42 -30.06
C ILE A 858 -12.83 -48.08 -31.29
N GLY A 859 -12.24 -47.27 -32.19
CA GLY A 859 -11.52 -47.77 -33.36
C GLY A 859 -10.38 -48.72 -32.97
N LEU A 860 -9.64 -48.41 -31.92
CA LEU A 860 -8.57 -49.28 -31.39
C LEU A 860 -9.11 -50.63 -30.92
N VAL A 861 -10.22 -50.66 -30.19
CA VAL A 861 -10.83 -51.91 -29.72
C VAL A 861 -11.29 -52.77 -30.89
N PHE A 862 -11.95 -52.20 -31.91
CA PHE A 862 -12.34 -52.95 -33.12
C PHE A 862 -11.12 -53.48 -33.89
N SER A 863 -10.03 -52.72 -33.96
CA SER A 863 -8.78 -53.20 -34.57
C SER A 863 -8.19 -54.41 -33.84
N HIS A 864 -8.33 -54.50 -32.52
CA HIS A 864 -7.88 -55.65 -31.74
C HIS A 864 -8.83 -56.85 -31.77
N ILE A 865 -10.13 -56.63 -32.00
CA ILE A 865 -11.10 -57.69 -32.29
C ILE A 865 -10.85 -58.28 -33.69
N GLY A 866 -10.28 -57.50 -34.61
CA GLY A 866 -10.03 -57.90 -36.00
C GLY A 866 -11.06 -57.38 -37.00
N ASP A 867 -12.02 -56.55 -36.55
CA ASP A 867 -12.95 -55.85 -37.43
C ASP A 867 -12.33 -54.52 -37.90
N TYR A 868 -11.44 -54.64 -38.90
CA TYR A 868 -10.72 -53.49 -39.43
C TYR A 868 -11.62 -52.50 -40.19
N CYS A 869 -12.77 -52.95 -40.70
CA CYS A 869 -13.73 -52.12 -41.43
C CYS A 869 -14.44 -51.13 -40.50
N GLU A 870 -14.98 -51.63 -39.38
CA GLU A 870 -15.56 -50.76 -38.35
C GLU A 870 -14.46 -49.89 -37.72
N SER A 871 -13.28 -50.44 -37.46
CA SER A 871 -12.14 -49.68 -36.93
C SER A 871 -11.79 -48.45 -37.78
N LEU A 872 -11.69 -48.61 -39.11
CA LEU A 872 -11.47 -47.50 -40.04
C LEU A 872 -12.56 -46.44 -39.95
N THR A 873 -13.83 -46.85 -39.89
CA THR A 873 -14.98 -45.94 -39.81
C THR A 873 -14.87 -45.01 -38.59
N TYR A 874 -14.48 -45.55 -37.43
CA TYR A 874 -14.28 -44.74 -36.21
C TYR A 874 -13.03 -43.88 -36.27
N TYR A 875 -11.92 -44.41 -36.80
CA TYR A 875 -10.70 -43.61 -36.96
C TYR A 875 -10.87 -42.45 -37.93
N GLU A 876 -11.61 -42.61 -39.04
CA GLU A 876 -11.89 -41.54 -39.99
C GLU A 876 -12.74 -40.43 -39.37
N LYS A 877 -13.77 -40.78 -38.58
CA LYS A 877 -14.56 -39.80 -37.81
C LYS A 877 -13.69 -39.05 -36.80
N SER A 878 -12.79 -39.75 -36.10
CA SER A 878 -11.82 -39.12 -35.18
C SER A 878 -10.88 -38.17 -35.92
N LEU A 879 -10.38 -38.58 -37.09
CA LEU A 879 -9.45 -37.81 -37.90
C LEU A 879 -10.08 -36.51 -38.41
N GLN A 880 -11.32 -36.55 -38.89
CA GLN A 880 -12.06 -35.37 -39.35
C GLN A 880 -12.19 -34.29 -38.27
N ILE A 881 -12.29 -34.68 -37.00
CA ILE A 881 -12.34 -33.75 -35.85
C ILE A 881 -10.92 -33.25 -35.53
N ARG A 882 -9.95 -34.16 -35.41
CA ARG A 882 -8.57 -33.82 -35.02
C ARG A 882 -7.85 -32.94 -36.04
N GLU A 883 -8.04 -33.16 -37.33
CA GLU A 883 -7.45 -32.33 -38.41
C GLU A 883 -7.97 -30.88 -38.39
N LYS A 884 -9.19 -30.64 -37.88
CA LYS A 884 -9.78 -29.29 -37.78
C LYS A 884 -9.38 -28.56 -36.51
N CYS A 885 -9.10 -29.29 -35.43
CA CYS A 885 -9.01 -28.71 -34.08
C CYS A 885 -7.61 -28.78 -33.45
N LEU A 886 -6.72 -29.64 -33.96
CA LEU A 886 -5.37 -29.83 -33.41
C LEU A 886 -4.30 -29.29 -34.37
N ALA A 887 -3.18 -28.87 -33.80
CA ALA A 887 -2.01 -28.49 -34.60
C ALA A 887 -1.48 -29.71 -35.37
N LYS A 888 -0.86 -29.47 -36.53
CA LYS A 888 -0.31 -30.56 -37.37
C LYS A 888 0.74 -31.42 -36.64
N SER A 889 1.37 -30.87 -35.61
CA SER A 889 2.40 -31.50 -34.76
C SER A 889 1.84 -32.22 -33.54
N ASP A 890 0.51 -32.35 -33.41
CA ASP A 890 -0.12 -32.94 -32.23
C ASP A 890 0.09 -34.47 -32.17
N PRO A 891 0.59 -35.02 -31.04
CA PRO A 891 0.78 -36.46 -30.86
C PRO A 891 -0.49 -37.30 -31.02
N ALA A 892 -1.66 -36.77 -30.65
CA ALA A 892 -2.93 -37.48 -30.81
C ALA A 892 -3.31 -37.64 -32.29
N LEU A 893 -2.97 -36.65 -33.12
CA LEU A 893 -3.16 -36.74 -34.57
C LEU A 893 -2.25 -37.82 -35.17
N ALA A 894 -0.98 -37.87 -34.75
CA ALA A 894 -0.03 -38.91 -35.16
C ALA A 894 -0.50 -40.32 -34.77
N ALA A 895 -1.03 -40.48 -33.55
CA ALA A 895 -1.58 -41.76 -33.08
C ALA A 895 -2.79 -42.22 -33.92
N THR A 896 -3.65 -41.28 -34.34
CA THR A 896 -4.81 -41.58 -35.21
C THR A 896 -4.36 -42.06 -36.59
N TYR A 897 -3.41 -41.34 -37.21
CA TYR A 897 -2.84 -41.74 -38.49
C TYR A 897 -2.18 -43.13 -38.42
N ASN A 898 -1.47 -43.41 -37.33
CA ASN A 898 -0.89 -44.74 -37.10
C ASN A 898 -1.97 -45.83 -36.98
N GLY A 899 -3.08 -45.56 -36.31
CA GLY A 899 -4.24 -46.46 -36.22
C GLY A 899 -4.89 -46.76 -37.58
N VAL A 900 -5.09 -45.73 -38.40
CA VAL A 900 -5.58 -45.87 -39.78
C VAL A 900 -4.61 -46.70 -40.63
N ALA A 901 -3.31 -46.41 -40.51
CA ALA A 901 -2.27 -47.14 -41.23
C ALA A 901 -2.21 -48.63 -40.84
N THR A 902 -2.37 -48.96 -39.55
CA THR A 902 -2.44 -50.37 -39.11
C THR A 902 -3.64 -51.12 -39.67
N CYS A 903 -4.79 -50.45 -39.84
CA CYS A 903 -5.96 -51.08 -40.43
C CYS A 903 -5.74 -51.38 -41.92
N TYR A 904 -5.22 -50.42 -42.69
CA TYR A 904 -4.87 -50.65 -44.10
C TYR A 904 -3.78 -51.72 -44.27
N GLU A 905 -2.80 -51.78 -43.36
CA GLU A 905 -1.79 -52.85 -43.35
C GLU A 905 -2.45 -54.22 -43.17
N ALA A 906 -3.36 -54.38 -42.22
CA ALA A 906 -4.07 -55.63 -41.95
C ALA A 906 -5.00 -56.06 -43.10
N MET A 907 -5.55 -55.09 -43.84
CA MET A 907 -6.35 -55.33 -45.06
C MET A 907 -5.51 -55.60 -46.31
N ASN A 908 -4.17 -55.58 -46.21
CA ASN A 908 -3.22 -55.71 -47.33
C ASN A 908 -3.25 -54.56 -48.34
N GLU A 909 -3.78 -53.39 -47.97
CA GLU A 909 -3.72 -52.17 -48.78
C GLU A 909 -2.42 -51.38 -48.52
N TYR A 910 -1.29 -51.98 -48.83
CA TYR A 910 0.04 -51.50 -48.42
C TYR A 910 0.37 -50.08 -48.89
N SER A 911 -0.07 -49.67 -50.09
CA SER A 911 0.14 -48.31 -50.62
C SER A 911 -0.55 -47.24 -49.76
N LYS A 912 -1.77 -47.50 -49.28
CA LYS A 912 -2.49 -46.58 -48.39
C LYS A 912 -1.89 -46.59 -46.98
N ALA A 913 -1.51 -47.77 -46.48
CA ALA A 913 -0.85 -47.92 -45.19
C ALA A 913 0.44 -47.07 -45.10
N ILE A 914 1.30 -47.14 -46.12
CA ILE A 914 2.55 -46.35 -46.17
C ILE A 914 2.25 -44.85 -46.12
N ARG A 915 1.28 -44.36 -46.91
CA ARG A 915 0.91 -42.94 -46.94
C ARG A 915 0.48 -42.42 -45.56
N PHE A 916 -0.29 -43.22 -44.81
CA PHE A 916 -0.73 -42.83 -43.47
C PHE A 916 0.39 -42.98 -42.42
N TYR A 917 1.30 -43.95 -42.57
CA TYR A 917 2.50 -44.03 -41.74
C TYR A 917 3.43 -42.83 -41.95
N GLU A 918 3.59 -42.35 -43.19
CA GLU A 918 4.38 -41.15 -43.49
C GLU A 918 3.73 -39.89 -42.85
N ARG A 919 2.41 -39.76 -42.91
CA ARG A 919 1.69 -38.68 -42.19
C ARG A 919 1.83 -38.76 -40.67
N ALA A 920 1.77 -39.96 -40.10
CA ALA A 920 2.01 -40.17 -38.67
C ALA A 920 3.43 -39.76 -38.27
N GLN A 921 4.42 -40.06 -39.13
CA GLN A 921 5.81 -39.67 -38.94
C GLN A 921 5.98 -38.13 -38.99
N ASP A 922 5.40 -37.46 -39.97
CA ASP A 922 5.47 -36.00 -40.13
C ASP A 922 4.87 -35.29 -38.92
N SER A 923 3.70 -35.74 -38.44
CA SER A 923 3.06 -35.20 -37.24
C SER A 923 3.87 -35.46 -35.96
N ALA A 924 4.57 -36.60 -35.86
CA ALA A 924 5.37 -36.95 -34.67
C ALA A 924 6.80 -36.37 -34.69
N GLN A 925 7.36 -36.02 -35.86
CA GLN A 925 8.70 -35.41 -35.97
C GLN A 925 8.78 -33.98 -35.42
N CYS A 926 7.64 -33.31 -35.26
CA CYS A 926 7.56 -31.96 -34.70
C CYS A 926 7.36 -31.93 -33.17
N SER A 927 7.39 -33.08 -32.47
CA SER A 927 7.17 -33.15 -31.01
C SER A 927 8.15 -34.09 -30.29
N SER A 928 8.93 -33.52 -29.35
CA SER A 928 9.74 -34.09 -28.23
C SER A 928 10.63 -35.35 -28.47
N PRO A 929 11.81 -35.46 -27.82
CA PRO A 929 12.67 -36.66 -27.88
C PRO A 929 12.05 -37.99 -27.38
N THR A 930 10.93 -37.94 -26.64
CA THR A 930 10.21 -39.16 -26.17
C THR A 930 9.56 -39.97 -27.30
N ASN A 931 9.35 -39.38 -28.48
CA ASN A 931 8.79 -40.06 -29.66
C ASN A 931 9.80 -40.94 -30.41
N HIS A 932 11.05 -41.07 -29.94
CA HIS A 932 12.09 -41.78 -30.68
C HIS A 932 11.73 -43.25 -30.94
N SER A 933 11.15 -43.97 -29.97
CA SER A 933 10.73 -45.37 -30.15
C SER A 933 9.54 -45.52 -31.10
N PHE A 934 8.55 -44.62 -31.00
CA PHE A 934 7.38 -44.58 -31.88
C PHE A 934 7.78 -44.26 -33.33
N LEU A 935 8.60 -43.24 -33.54
CA LEU A 935 9.15 -42.86 -34.85
C LEU A 935 10.03 -43.97 -35.44
N GLN A 936 10.84 -44.63 -34.62
CA GLN A 936 11.67 -45.75 -35.07
C GLN A 936 10.80 -46.94 -35.50
N ASN A 937 9.71 -47.22 -34.79
CA ASN A 937 8.75 -48.26 -35.17
C ASN A 937 8.01 -47.93 -36.46
N ILE A 938 7.55 -46.69 -36.64
CA ILE A 938 6.90 -46.24 -37.88
C ILE A 938 7.87 -46.37 -39.07
N ARG A 939 9.12 -45.92 -38.92
CA ARG A 939 10.14 -46.05 -39.98
C ARG A 939 10.41 -47.50 -40.37
N LYS A 940 10.54 -48.39 -39.37
CA LYS A 940 10.68 -49.83 -39.61
C LYS A 940 9.48 -50.41 -40.37
N LYS A 941 8.26 -50.03 -39.98
CA LYS A 941 7.03 -50.46 -40.67
C LYS A 941 6.97 -49.97 -42.11
N ILE A 942 7.27 -48.69 -42.37
CA ILE A 942 7.32 -48.13 -43.73
C ILE A 942 8.32 -48.93 -44.58
N GLN A 943 9.51 -49.19 -44.06
CA GLN A 943 10.54 -49.95 -44.78
C GLN A 943 10.09 -51.38 -45.08
N LEU A 944 9.49 -52.07 -44.10
CA LEU A 944 8.95 -53.42 -44.28
C LEU A 944 7.84 -53.44 -45.34
N LEU A 945 6.90 -52.50 -45.30
CA LEU A 945 5.79 -52.45 -46.26
C LEU A 945 6.26 -52.10 -47.67
N LYS A 946 7.30 -51.26 -47.81
CA LYS A 946 7.95 -50.98 -49.10
C LYS A 946 8.62 -52.21 -49.71
N THR A 947 8.98 -53.23 -48.91
CA THR A 947 9.49 -54.52 -49.44
C THR A 947 8.39 -55.52 -49.83
N LYS A 948 7.14 -55.28 -49.42
CA LYS A 948 5.98 -56.11 -49.77
C LYS A 948 5.22 -55.61 -51.01
N LEU A 949 5.46 -54.37 -51.41
CA LEU A 949 5.07 -53.76 -52.69
C LEU A 949 6.12 -54.08 -53.75
#